data_AF-A0A2N8M7R5-F1
#
_entry.id   AF-A0A2N8M7R5-F1
#
_cell.length_a   1.000
_cell.length_b   1.000
_cell.length_c   1.000
_cell.angle_alpha   90.00
_cell.angle_beta   90.00
_cell.angle_gamma   90.00
#
_symmetry.space_group_name_H-M   'P 1'
#
loop_
_entity.id
_entity.type
_entity.pdbx_description
1 polymer ?
#
loop_
_entity_poly.entity_id
_entity_poly.type
_entity_poly.pdbx_seq_one_letter_code
_entity_poly.pdbx_strand_id
1 'polypeptide(L)'
;MASKKSPSKRSRGKAQPKKVEVSGGSGEAATLEPRRTLLLILGMHRSGTSAYTNTFALLGAALPRSLMSGSISNEKGHFESSRLFLEHDIMLAEIGSQWYDWNALSKDFFKSTLARTFAARFAEIVREEYQDAELIVVKDPRICRFVPIWREVATLLDATIKVVTPFRNPMEVASSLKKRDNLAIQESLLVWTRHVLDAEFWTRDLPRAFIAYEALLGDWRTVVDQCSKEIGLAFPRRSPKAERQVDIYLDRALRRNMAADNEFLSHSNIPDWTKDAYVSLKKLQTDSRNQEVLRKLDRVRADFDRVSSNLASVFAERDQRLIEATDANAQKASELEQLRAANEAQAAEIGEQHSRREREAAELASRDAEISGLSQQAATLDGALRVSQTRLRDVEQQLSEALQQRSYLEDALSRAKDNAAQLEQKVKLNIDSERQLKCLLEQSNAIALKSQEHLAVEQRSSQRLRQSLAASFWRHQSNCAPTAASMNVEALEAIAESQNRLMNGIIDFCHASYIFSDRSHPDSVSGTQSAYQLSQKSFISRILPRLERGLLATGKGQQMFAIAMSGLFDTRWYLEQNADVVQSSASPLLHFLLHGGQEGRDPSHLFSAKAYLASYPDVARARVNPLVHFLFHGLTEGRDVRPHGVPDTG
;
A
#
# COMPACT_ATOMS: atom_id res chain seq x y z
N MET A 1 -28.95 90.72 37.54
CA MET A 1 -27.79 90.81 38.47
C MET A 1 -27.93 89.74 39.55
N ALA A 2 -26.81 89.33 40.18
CA ALA A 2 -26.62 88.80 41.56
C ALA A 2 -27.75 88.00 42.30
N SER A 3 -27.48 86.98 43.14
CA SER A 3 -26.27 86.18 43.40
C SER A 3 -26.59 84.98 44.33
N LYS A 4 -25.84 83.88 44.18
CA LYS A 4 -25.57 82.75 45.12
C LYS A 4 -26.38 82.65 46.43
N LYS A 5 -26.90 81.43 46.72
CA LYS A 5 -26.45 80.60 47.88
C LYS A 5 -26.98 79.16 47.88
N SER A 6 -26.11 78.25 48.31
CA SER A 6 -26.37 76.88 48.83
C SER A 6 -25.48 76.72 50.08
N PRO A 7 -25.77 75.84 51.07
CA PRO A 7 -25.24 74.45 51.02
C PRO A 7 -25.96 73.37 51.87
N SER A 8 -25.47 72.12 51.80
CA SER A 8 -25.66 70.95 52.73
C SER A 8 -27.07 70.34 52.85
N LYS A 9 -27.33 69.02 52.83
CA LYS A 9 -26.70 67.74 53.29
C LYS A 9 -27.06 67.28 54.73
N ARG A 10 -28.05 66.36 54.88
CA ARG A 10 -27.85 64.97 55.40
C ARG A 10 -29.13 64.12 55.63
N SER A 11 -29.28 63.09 54.78
CA SER A 11 -29.59 61.66 55.10
C SER A 11 -30.61 61.18 56.18
N ARG A 12 -31.44 60.23 55.73
CA ARG A 12 -31.99 59.02 56.41
C ARG A 12 -33.20 59.15 57.36
N GLY A 13 -34.31 58.52 56.94
CA GLY A 13 -35.34 57.89 57.77
C GLY A 13 -35.85 56.61 57.08
N LYS A 14 -36.14 55.54 57.83
CA LYS A 14 -36.74 54.30 57.29
C LYS A 14 -38.27 54.37 57.37
N ALA A 15 -38.98 53.74 56.44
CA ALA A 15 -40.42 53.48 56.53
C ALA A 15 -40.70 51.97 56.68
N GLN A 16 -41.70 51.62 57.48
CA GLN A 16 -42.34 50.30 57.49
C GLN A 16 -43.73 50.41 56.84
N PRO A 17 -44.26 49.32 56.25
CA PRO A 17 -45.49 49.37 55.44
C PRO A 17 -46.76 49.43 56.31
N LYS A 18 -47.83 49.99 55.75
CA LYS A 18 -49.19 49.95 56.34
C LYS A 18 -49.88 48.61 56.05
N LYS A 19 -50.71 48.15 56.99
CA LYS A 19 -51.80 47.21 56.70
C LYS A 19 -52.81 47.84 55.73
N VAL A 20 -53.40 47.01 54.88
CA VAL A 20 -54.75 47.18 54.31
C VAL A 20 -55.47 45.84 54.52
N GLU A 21 -56.79 45.87 54.64
CA GLU A 21 -57.59 44.75 55.18
C GLU A 21 -58.10 43.79 54.09
N VAL A 22 -58.53 42.61 54.54
CA VAL A 22 -59.01 41.53 53.67
C VAL A 22 -60.50 41.71 53.38
N SER A 23 -60.87 41.77 52.11
CA SER A 23 -62.24 41.47 51.66
C SER A 23 -62.33 39.98 51.32
N GLY A 24 -63.28 39.28 51.94
CA GLY A 24 -63.44 37.84 51.75
C GLY A 24 -64.16 37.52 50.44
N GLY A 25 -63.41 37.06 49.44
CA GLY A 25 -63.97 36.37 48.28
C GLY A 25 -63.84 34.86 48.47
N SER A 26 -64.96 34.14 48.62
CA SER A 26 -64.99 32.68 48.64
C SER A 26 -64.82 32.12 47.24
N GLY A 27 -63.62 32.28 46.67
CA GLY A 27 -63.26 31.62 45.43
C GLY A 27 -63.13 30.11 45.66
N GLU A 28 -63.93 29.33 44.96
CA GLU A 28 -63.61 27.92 44.75
C GLU A 28 -62.19 27.84 44.17
N ALA A 29 -61.36 26.96 44.72
CA ALA A 29 -60.03 26.72 44.20
C ALA A 29 -60.17 25.99 42.85
N ALA A 30 -60.32 26.76 41.77
CA ALA A 30 -60.37 26.25 40.41
C ALA A 30 -59.13 25.37 40.18
N THR A 31 -59.35 24.06 40.10
CA THR A 31 -58.30 23.08 39.82
C THR A 31 -57.79 23.36 38.42
N LEU A 32 -56.63 24.00 38.34
CA LEU A 32 -55.90 24.18 37.09
C LEU A 32 -55.67 22.78 36.51
N GLU A 33 -56.25 22.52 35.34
CA GLU A 33 -56.03 21.26 34.63
C GLU A 33 -54.51 21.12 34.37
N PRO A 34 -53.89 20.02 34.81
CA PRO A 34 -52.45 19.87 34.84
C PRO A 34 -51.87 19.98 33.43
N ARG A 35 -50.82 20.80 33.30
CA ARG A 35 -50.39 21.35 32.00
C ARG A 35 -49.86 20.30 31.00
N ARG A 36 -49.66 19.04 31.43
CA ARG A 36 -49.08 17.97 30.59
C ARG A 36 -49.75 16.61 30.81
N THR A 37 -49.60 15.74 29.81
CA THR A 37 -49.91 14.31 29.84
C THR A 37 -48.65 13.50 29.50
N LEU A 38 -48.21 12.65 30.42
CA LEU A 38 -47.22 11.60 30.18
C LEU A 38 -47.93 10.32 29.77
N LEU A 39 -47.84 9.97 28.48
CA LEU A 39 -48.27 8.68 27.95
C LEU A 39 -47.13 7.67 28.13
N LEU A 40 -47.21 6.84 29.18
CA LEU A 40 -46.19 5.84 29.49
C LEU A 40 -46.47 4.53 28.73
N ILE A 41 -45.48 4.04 27.97
CA ILE A 41 -45.56 2.79 27.21
C ILE A 41 -44.88 1.66 27.98
N LEU A 42 -45.66 0.95 28.80
CA LEU A 42 -45.19 -0.05 29.76
C LEU A 42 -45.26 -1.46 29.16
N GLY A 43 -44.29 -1.84 28.33
CA GLY A 43 -44.20 -3.21 27.83
C GLY A 43 -42.80 -3.78 27.96
N MET A 44 -42.70 -5.06 28.30
CA MET A 44 -41.44 -5.80 28.34
C MET A 44 -40.70 -5.71 26.99
N HIS A 45 -39.37 -5.71 27.00
CA HIS A 45 -38.53 -5.74 25.78
C HIS A 45 -39.06 -6.76 24.75
N ARG A 46 -39.01 -6.39 23.47
CA ARG A 46 -39.51 -7.19 22.32
C ARG A 46 -41.04 -7.40 22.24
N SER A 47 -41.83 -6.90 23.19
CA SER A 47 -43.32 -6.89 23.15
C SER A 47 -43.90 -5.81 22.23
N GLY A 48 -43.16 -5.38 21.20
CA GLY A 48 -43.63 -4.40 20.21
C GLY A 48 -43.73 -2.95 20.69
N THR A 49 -43.24 -2.59 21.88
CA THR A 49 -43.35 -1.22 22.45
C THR A 49 -42.95 -0.11 21.47
N SER A 50 -41.83 -0.26 20.75
CA SER A 50 -41.39 0.69 19.72
C SER A 50 -42.43 0.96 18.62
N ALA A 51 -43.26 -0.04 18.25
CA ALA A 51 -44.32 0.14 17.26
C ALA A 51 -45.47 1.00 17.80
N TYR A 52 -45.87 0.78 19.06
CA TYR A 52 -46.84 1.62 19.76
C TYR A 52 -46.33 3.05 19.94
N THR A 53 -45.09 3.23 20.43
CA THR A 53 -44.48 4.55 20.62
C THR A 53 -44.50 5.38 19.33
N ASN A 54 -44.08 4.80 18.19
CA ASN A 54 -44.10 5.51 16.92
C ASN A 54 -45.51 5.75 16.37
N THR A 55 -46.46 4.81 16.60
CA THR A 55 -47.87 5.00 16.23
C THR A 55 -48.46 6.21 16.96
N PHE A 56 -48.29 6.30 18.28
CA PHE A 56 -48.77 7.44 19.06
C PHE A 56 -48.02 8.74 18.73
N ALA A 57 -46.75 8.68 18.34
CA ALA A 57 -46.00 9.84 17.87
C ALA A 57 -46.54 10.41 16.54
N LEU A 58 -46.82 9.54 15.56
CA LEU A 58 -47.45 9.93 14.29
C LEU A 58 -48.86 10.52 14.52
N LEU A 59 -49.58 10.02 15.53
CA LEU A 59 -50.89 10.51 15.96
C LEU A 59 -50.82 11.76 16.86
N GLY A 60 -49.62 12.25 17.21
CA GLY A 60 -49.40 13.59 17.78
C GLY A 60 -48.76 13.68 19.15
N ALA A 61 -48.30 12.57 19.75
CA ALA A 61 -47.47 12.62 20.95
C ALA A 61 -46.01 13.04 20.63
N ALA A 62 -45.37 13.78 21.52
CA ALA A 62 -43.98 14.19 21.35
C ALA A 62 -43.00 13.04 21.69
N LEU A 63 -42.00 12.85 20.82
CA LEU A 63 -40.82 12.01 21.04
C LEU A 63 -39.69 12.83 21.68
N PRO A 64 -38.73 12.20 22.38
CA PRO A 64 -37.56 12.90 22.91
C PRO A 64 -36.65 13.37 21.77
N ARG A 65 -35.98 14.51 21.99
CA ARG A 65 -34.93 15.04 21.09
C ARG A 65 -33.79 14.05 20.83
N SER A 66 -33.40 13.26 21.83
CA SER A 66 -32.23 12.36 21.79
C SER A 66 -32.66 10.89 21.67
N LEU A 67 -33.13 10.49 20.49
CA LEU A 67 -33.50 9.10 20.19
C LEU A 67 -32.27 8.17 20.17
N MET A 68 -32.41 6.97 20.73
CA MET A 68 -31.38 5.94 20.63
C MET A 68 -31.19 5.41 19.19
N SER A 69 -29.93 5.28 18.79
CA SER A 69 -29.51 4.80 17.48
C SER A 69 -29.95 3.36 17.17
N GLY A 70 -30.00 3.02 15.88
CA GLY A 70 -30.35 1.67 15.42
C GLY A 70 -29.31 0.64 15.85
N SER A 71 -29.78 -0.46 16.43
CA SER A 71 -28.96 -1.66 16.66
C SER A 71 -29.10 -2.62 15.48
N ILE A 72 -28.15 -3.55 15.32
CA ILE A 72 -28.24 -4.64 14.31
C ILE A 72 -29.55 -5.46 14.47
N SER A 73 -30.10 -5.48 15.68
CA SER A 73 -31.38 -6.14 16.04
C SER A 73 -32.63 -5.25 15.91
N ASN A 74 -32.49 -3.99 15.44
CA ASN A 74 -33.53 -3.02 15.12
C ASN A 74 -32.97 -1.85 14.27
N GLU A 75 -32.86 -2.04 12.96
CA GLU A 75 -32.29 -1.08 11.99
C GLU A 75 -32.96 0.31 11.99
N LYS A 76 -34.21 0.41 12.46
CA LYS A 76 -35.02 1.64 12.40
C LYS A 76 -34.79 2.61 13.58
N GLY A 77 -33.86 2.32 14.48
CA GLY A 77 -33.68 3.08 15.73
C GLY A 77 -34.66 2.69 16.83
N HIS A 78 -34.32 2.99 18.07
CA HIS A 78 -35.21 2.77 19.21
C HIS A 78 -35.88 4.08 19.61
N PHE A 79 -37.21 4.06 19.72
CA PHE A 79 -38.01 5.20 20.22
C PHE A 79 -37.91 5.31 21.76
N GLU A 80 -36.68 5.25 22.26
CA GLU A 80 -36.25 5.40 23.64
C GLU A 80 -35.35 6.63 23.70
N SER A 81 -35.45 7.41 24.77
CA SER A 81 -34.48 8.47 25.07
C SER A 81 -33.15 7.82 25.47
N SER A 82 -32.05 8.24 24.85
CA SER A 82 -30.71 7.80 25.26
C SER A 82 -30.36 8.23 26.68
N ARG A 83 -30.88 9.38 27.12
CA ARG A 83 -30.63 9.92 28.47
C ARG A 83 -31.43 9.19 29.53
N LEU A 84 -32.73 8.96 29.32
CA LEU A 84 -33.55 8.16 30.24
C LEU A 84 -33.06 6.70 30.32
N PHE A 85 -32.59 6.13 29.20
CA PHE A 85 -32.02 4.78 29.17
C PHE A 85 -30.78 4.67 30.07
N LEU A 86 -29.79 5.56 29.89
CA LEU A 86 -28.57 5.58 30.72
C LEU A 86 -28.89 5.85 32.19
N GLU A 87 -29.83 6.76 32.45
CA GLU A 87 -30.27 7.11 33.80
C GLU A 87 -30.96 5.93 34.52
N HIS A 88 -31.76 5.11 33.82
CA HIS A 88 -32.30 3.87 34.37
C HIS A 88 -31.22 2.81 34.65
N ASP A 89 -30.17 2.70 33.82
CA ASP A 89 -29.07 1.75 34.09
C ASP A 89 -28.22 2.18 35.30
N ILE A 90 -27.96 3.49 35.45
CA ILE A 90 -27.31 4.04 36.67
C ILE A 90 -28.18 3.74 37.90
N MET A 91 -29.49 3.97 37.83
CA MET A 91 -30.40 3.67 38.94
C MET A 91 -30.45 2.18 39.30
N LEU A 92 -30.40 1.29 38.30
CA LEU A 92 -30.34 -0.15 38.51
C LEU A 92 -29.05 -0.57 39.23
N ALA A 93 -27.89 -0.07 38.79
CA ALA A 93 -26.60 -0.34 39.41
C ALA A 93 -26.53 0.14 40.87
N GLU A 94 -27.00 1.36 41.15
CA GLU A 94 -27.05 1.96 42.51
C GLU A 94 -27.94 1.19 43.50
N ILE A 95 -28.86 0.34 43.02
CA ILE A 95 -29.69 -0.53 43.87
C ILE A 95 -29.28 -2.01 43.82
N GLY A 96 -28.13 -2.34 43.20
CA GLY A 96 -27.65 -3.71 43.07
C GLY A 96 -28.53 -4.60 42.18
N SER A 97 -29.18 -4.01 41.17
CA SER A 97 -30.11 -4.68 40.25
C SER A 97 -29.70 -4.44 38.79
N GLN A 98 -30.39 -5.08 37.86
CA GLN A 98 -30.13 -5.01 36.42
C GLN A 98 -31.42 -5.19 35.63
N TRP A 99 -31.43 -4.86 34.33
CA TRP A 99 -32.68 -4.86 33.53
C TRP A 99 -33.32 -6.26 33.41
N TYR A 100 -32.53 -7.32 33.54
CA TYR A 100 -32.98 -8.72 33.55
C TYR A 100 -33.08 -9.32 34.96
N ASP A 101 -32.94 -8.52 36.01
CA ASP A 101 -33.35 -8.93 37.35
C ASP A 101 -34.89 -9.09 37.40
N TRP A 102 -35.34 -10.26 37.84
CA TRP A 102 -36.75 -10.62 37.95
C TRP A 102 -37.24 -10.68 39.40
N ASN A 103 -36.41 -10.32 40.38
CA ASN A 103 -36.80 -10.23 41.79
C ASN A 103 -37.76 -9.06 42.05
N ALA A 104 -38.45 -9.10 43.18
CA ALA A 104 -39.27 -7.99 43.65
C ALA A 104 -38.39 -6.86 44.21
N LEU A 105 -38.53 -5.65 43.66
CA LEU A 105 -37.84 -4.46 44.19
C LEU A 105 -38.37 -4.11 45.59
N SER A 106 -37.47 -3.67 46.48
CA SER A 106 -37.84 -3.30 47.85
C SER A 106 -38.87 -2.17 47.88
N LYS A 107 -39.93 -2.35 48.68
CA LYS A 107 -40.96 -1.32 48.91
C LYS A 107 -40.43 -0.09 49.63
N ASP A 108 -39.26 -0.19 50.28
CA ASP A 108 -38.61 0.91 50.99
C ASP A 108 -37.61 1.67 50.12
N PHE A 109 -37.11 1.08 49.02
CA PHE A 109 -36.37 1.82 48.00
C PHE A 109 -37.22 2.96 47.44
N PHE A 110 -38.49 2.71 47.09
CA PHE A 110 -39.40 3.75 46.58
C PHE A 110 -39.70 4.88 47.59
N LYS A 111 -39.47 4.65 48.90
CA LYS A 111 -39.61 5.67 49.95
C LYS A 111 -38.30 6.41 50.25
N SER A 112 -37.18 5.92 49.73
CA SER A 112 -35.84 6.42 50.03
C SER A 112 -35.58 7.81 49.43
N THR A 113 -34.55 8.49 49.94
CA THR A 113 -34.07 9.73 49.30
C THR A 113 -33.42 9.44 47.95
N LEU A 114 -32.85 8.25 47.73
CA LEU A 114 -32.28 7.84 46.44
C LEU A 114 -33.35 7.84 45.33
N ALA A 115 -34.52 7.23 45.57
CA ALA A 115 -35.62 7.23 44.61
C ALA A 115 -36.15 8.64 44.31
N ARG A 116 -36.20 9.54 45.31
CA ARG A 116 -36.54 10.97 45.10
C ARG A 116 -35.48 11.70 44.27
N THR A 117 -34.20 11.42 44.48
CA THR A 117 -33.11 11.98 43.65
C THR A 117 -33.23 11.53 42.20
N PHE A 118 -33.53 10.25 41.94
CA PHE A 118 -33.79 9.76 40.59
C PHE A 118 -35.05 10.36 39.98
N ALA A 119 -36.15 10.51 40.72
CA ALA A 119 -37.35 11.21 40.23
C ALA A 119 -37.03 12.65 39.79
N ALA A 120 -36.20 13.38 40.53
CA ALA A 120 -35.76 14.73 40.15
C ALA A 120 -34.90 14.72 38.88
N ARG A 121 -33.97 13.76 38.73
CA ARG A 121 -33.11 13.60 37.55
C ARG A 121 -33.92 13.23 36.30
N PHE A 122 -34.83 12.25 36.40
CA PHE A 122 -35.75 11.90 35.31
C PHE A 122 -36.66 13.07 34.91
N ALA A 123 -37.20 13.82 35.89
CA ALA A 123 -38.01 15.00 35.59
C ALA A 123 -37.25 16.07 34.80
N GLU A 124 -35.99 16.36 35.15
CA GLU A 124 -35.17 17.32 34.41
C GLU A 124 -34.87 16.85 32.98
N ILE A 125 -34.51 15.57 32.79
CA ILE A 125 -34.32 14.99 31.45
C ILE A 125 -35.60 15.15 30.60
N VAL A 126 -36.78 14.92 31.19
CA VAL A 126 -38.06 15.11 30.48
C VAL A 126 -38.35 16.59 30.15
N ARG A 127 -37.97 17.54 31.00
CA ARG A 127 -38.07 18.99 30.68
C ARG A 127 -37.21 19.34 29.46
N GLU A 128 -35.95 18.91 29.46
CA GLU A 128 -34.98 19.25 28.41
C GLU A 128 -35.27 18.56 27.06
N GLU A 129 -35.71 17.29 27.08
CA GLU A 129 -35.90 16.50 25.86
C GLU A 129 -37.24 16.72 25.15
N TYR A 130 -38.29 17.11 25.87
CA TYR A 130 -39.64 17.30 25.32
C TYR A 130 -40.12 18.77 25.38
N GLN A 131 -39.36 19.66 26.02
CA GLN A 131 -39.62 21.10 26.12
C GLN A 131 -41.05 21.43 26.55
N ASP A 132 -41.83 22.15 25.74
CA ASP A 132 -43.20 22.61 26.03
C ASP A 132 -44.29 21.66 25.52
N ALA A 133 -43.95 20.41 25.17
CA ALA A 133 -44.93 19.44 24.70
C ALA A 133 -45.98 19.10 25.78
N GLU A 134 -47.25 19.31 25.44
CA GLU A 134 -48.40 19.00 26.30
C GLU A 134 -48.70 17.49 26.34
N LEU A 135 -48.58 16.79 25.21
CA LEU A 135 -48.69 15.33 25.13
C LEU A 135 -47.32 14.72 24.83
N ILE A 136 -46.76 14.02 25.81
CA ILE A 136 -45.44 13.39 25.78
C ILE A 136 -45.61 11.88 25.74
N VAL A 137 -44.94 11.16 24.84
CA VAL A 137 -44.86 9.69 24.91
C VAL A 137 -43.50 9.26 25.46
N VAL A 138 -43.50 8.65 26.65
CA VAL A 138 -42.29 8.11 27.28
C VAL A 138 -42.29 6.59 27.12
N LYS A 139 -41.16 6.06 26.64
CA LYS A 139 -40.94 4.61 26.58
C LYS A 139 -39.51 4.27 26.96
N ASP A 140 -39.40 3.40 27.96
CA ASP A 140 -38.28 2.51 28.26
C ASP A 140 -38.94 1.28 28.91
N PRO A 141 -38.69 0.04 28.44
CA PRO A 141 -39.28 -1.17 29.03
C PRO A 141 -39.08 -1.33 30.54
N ARG A 142 -38.01 -0.77 31.10
CA ARG A 142 -37.70 -0.81 32.54
C ARG A 142 -38.70 -0.04 33.39
N ILE A 143 -39.39 0.97 32.82
CA ILE A 143 -40.40 1.79 33.52
C ILE A 143 -41.51 0.92 34.13
N CYS A 144 -41.78 -0.27 33.56
CA CYS A 144 -42.68 -1.27 34.12
C CYS A 144 -42.41 -1.55 35.62
N ARG A 145 -41.13 -1.61 36.03
CA ARG A 145 -40.71 -1.85 37.43
C ARG A 145 -40.67 -0.56 38.27
N PHE A 146 -40.69 0.62 37.64
CA PHE A 146 -40.39 1.92 38.25
C PHE A 146 -41.55 2.92 38.22
N VAL A 147 -42.77 2.49 37.90
CA VAL A 147 -43.99 3.35 37.91
C VAL A 147 -44.14 4.23 39.18
N PRO A 148 -43.80 3.78 40.42
CA PRO A 148 -43.82 4.66 41.59
C PRO A 148 -42.90 5.89 41.48
N ILE A 149 -41.71 5.75 40.89
CA ILE A 149 -40.79 6.87 40.65
C ILE A 149 -41.36 7.80 39.57
N TRP A 150 -41.98 7.22 38.53
CA TRP A 150 -42.60 7.98 37.45
C TRP A 150 -43.85 8.77 37.87
N ARG A 151 -44.47 8.43 39.01
CA ARG A 151 -45.49 9.28 39.67
C ARG A 151 -44.87 10.53 40.27
N GLU A 152 -43.75 10.41 40.99
CA GLU A 152 -43.01 11.57 41.49
C GLU A 152 -42.48 12.45 40.34
N VAL A 153 -42.03 11.85 39.24
CA VAL A 153 -41.70 12.58 38.00
C VAL A 153 -42.90 13.38 37.48
N ALA A 154 -44.10 12.79 37.44
CA ALA A 154 -45.30 13.47 36.98
C ALA A 154 -45.72 14.64 37.91
N THR A 155 -45.63 14.44 39.24
CA THR A 155 -45.83 15.50 40.24
C THR A 155 -44.85 16.66 40.04
N LEU A 156 -43.57 16.37 39.79
CA LEU A 156 -42.53 17.37 39.53
C LEU A 156 -42.68 18.10 38.18
N LEU A 157 -43.54 17.62 37.28
CA LEU A 157 -43.76 18.16 35.94
C LEU A 157 -45.12 18.84 35.75
N ASP A 158 -45.98 18.87 36.77
CA ASP A 158 -47.40 19.25 36.67
C ASP A 158 -48.12 18.45 35.56
N ALA A 159 -48.01 17.12 35.63
CA ALA A 159 -48.44 16.21 34.57
C ALA A 159 -49.35 15.09 35.07
N THR A 160 -50.33 14.70 34.24
CA THR A 160 -51.08 13.45 34.41
C THR A 160 -50.34 12.27 33.79
N ILE A 161 -50.53 11.08 34.35
CA ILE A 161 -50.07 9.82 33.74
C ILE A 161 -51.24 9.13 33.05
N LYS A 162 -51.00 8.67 31.82
CA LYS A 162 -51.87 7.75 31.08
C LYS A 162 -51.03 6.57 30.61
N VAL A 163 -51.55 5.35 30.73
CA VAL A 163 -50.75 4.13 30.55
C VAL A 163 -51.23 3.32 29.37
N VAL A 164 -50.31 2.92 28.51
CA VAL A 164 -50.54 1.84 27.55
C VAL A 164 -49.55 0.71 27.85
N THR A 165 -50.06 -0.52 27.95
CA THR A 165 -49.28 -1.72 28.28
C THR A 165 -49.27 -2.68 27.10
N PRO A 166 -48.29 -2.56 26.17
CA PRO A 166 -48.06 -3.55 25.12
C PRO A 166 -47.60 -4.89 25.69
N PHE A 167 -48.33 -5.95 25.36
CA PHE A 167 -47.91 -7.33 25.65
C PHE A 167 -47.88 -8.17 24.38
N ARG A 168 -47.20 -9.31 24.43
CA ARG A 168 -46.98 -10.24 23.32
C ARG A 168 -46.90 -11.66 23.89
N ASN A 169 -47.08 -12.70 23.07
CA ASN A 169 -46.84 -14.08 23.50
C ASN A 169 -45.45 -14.23 24.18
N PRO A 170 -45.36 -14.75 25.44
CA PRO A 170 -44.11 -14.79 26.19
C PRO A 170 -43.01 -15.63 25.52
N MET A 171 -43.36 -16.67 24.76
CA MET A 171 -42.39 -17.50 24.05
C MET A 171 -41.78 -16.81 22.83
N GLU A 172 -42.51 -15.88 22.18
CA GLU A 172 -41.93 -15.03 21.13
C GLU A 172 -40.96 -14.00 21.70
N VAL A 173 -41.29 -13.44 22.87
CA VAL A 173 -40.38 -12.55 23.62
C VAL A 173 -39.12 -13.31 24.02
N ALA A 174 -39.26 -14.47 24.68
CA ALA A 174 -38.13 -15.30 25.10
C ALA A 174 -37.26 -15.77 23.91
N SER A 175 -37.89 -16.22 22.82
CA SER A 175 -37.16 -16.59 21.59
C SER A 175 -36.44 -15.41 20.94
N SER A 176 -36.96 -14.19 21.07
CA SER A 176 -36.28 -12.99 20.59
C SER A 176 -35.22 -12.45 21.54
N LEU A 177 -35.30 -12.69 22.85
CA LEU A 177 -34.27 -12.35 23.83
C LEU A 177 -33.09 -13.31 23.73
N LYS A 178 -33.34 -14.63 23.63
CA LYS A 178 -32.27 -15.60 23.34
C LYS A 178 -31.51 -15.30 22.05
N LYS A 179 -32.17 -14.75 21.02
CA LYS A 179 -31.52 -14.31 19.76
C LYS A 179 -30.81 -12.95 19.83
N ARG A 180 -31.01 -12.14 20.88
CA ARG A 180 -30.42 -10.79 21.04
C ARG A 180 -29.34 -10.76 22.11
N ASP A 181 -29.62 -11.38 23.25
CA ASP A 181 -28.87 -11.25 24.51
C ASP A 181 -28.32 -12.62 25.01
N ASN A 182 -28.53 -13.70 24.24
CA ASN A 182 -28.29 -15.10 24.64
C ASN A 182 -29.00 -15.55 25.93
N LEU A 183 -29.97 -14.78 26.44
CA LEU A 183 -30.71 -15.08 27.66
C LEU A 183 -31.44 -16.42 27.56
N ALA A 184 -31.43 -17.22 28.63
CA ALA A 184 -32.14 -18.49 28.67
C ALA A 184 -33.66 -18.29 28.48
N ILE A 185 -34.36 -19.28 27.91
CA ILE A 185 -35.82 -19.19 27.68
C ILE A 185 -36.56 -19.08 29.02
N GLN A 186 -36.21 -19.92 29.98
CA GLN A 186 -36.77 -19.94 31.32
C GLN A 186 -36.58 -18.59 32.03
N GLU A 187 -35.36 -18.06 32.01
CA GLU A 187 -35.03 -16.75 32.58
C GLU A 187 -35.79 -15.62 31.89
N SER A 188 -35.84 -15.63 30.55
CA SER A 188 -36.63 -14.67 29.78
C SER A 188 -38.12 -14.67 30.15
N LEU A 189 -38.70 -15.84 30.47
CA LEU A 189 -40.09 -15.96 30.94
C LEU A 189 -40.26 -15.40 32.36
N LEU A 190 -39.28 -15.57 33.26
CA LEU A 190 -39.27 -14.95 34.59
C LEU A 190 -39.19 -13.42 34.49
N VAL A 191 -38.28 -12.89 33.68
CA VAL A 191 -38.12 -11.44 33.46
C VAL A 191 -39.37 -10.83 32.84
N TRP A 192 -39.97 -11.48 31.83
CA TRP A 192 -41.25 -11.06 31.25
C TRP A 192 -42.36 -11.03 32.31
N THR A 193 -42.45 -12.07 33.14
CA THR A 193 -43.46 -12.18 34.20
C THR A 193 -43.32 -11.06 35.23
N ARG A 194 -42.09 -10.76 35.68
CA ARG A 194 -41.82 -9.62 36.59
C ARG A 194 -42.30 -8.30 35.98
N HIS A 195 -41.90 -8.00 34.74
CA HIS A 195 -42.22 -6.72 34.11
C HIS A 195 -43.72 -6.51 33.93
N VAL A 196 -44.48 -7.53 33.49
CA VAL A 196 -45.94 -7.36 33.32
C VAL A 196 -46.69 -7.30 34.65
N LEU A 197 -46.25 -8.03 35.68
CA LEU A 197 -46.87 -7.98 37.01
C LEU A 197 -46.58 -6.67 37.74
N ASP A 198 -45.41 -6.06 37.54
CA ASP A 198 -45.10 -4.72 38.08
C ASP A 198 -45.87 -3.62 37.32
N ALA A 199 -45.89 -3.67 35.98
CA ALA A 199 -46.64 -2.72 35.16
C ALA A 199 -48.15 -2.77 35.42
N GLU A 200 -48.72 -3.96 35.65
CA GLU A 200 -50.12 -4.09 36.04
C GLU A 200 -50.36 -3.57 37.47
N PHE A 201 -49.65 -4.11 38.46
CA PHE A 201 -49.92 -3.80 39.87
C PHE A 201 -49.83 -2.31 40.18
N TRP A 202 -48.79 -1.62 39.68
CA TRP A 202 -48.54 -0.21 40.00
C TRP A 202 -49.39 0.80 39.21
N THR A 203 -50.33 0.36 38.36
CA THR A 203 -51.12 1.25 37.48
C THR A 203 -52.64 1.18 37.69
N ARG A 204 -53.14 0.37 38.62
CA ARG A 204 -54.58 0.05 38.78
C ARG A 204 -55.51 1.25 38.99
N ASP A 205 -55.00 2.31 39.58
CA ASP A 205 -55.66 3.60 39.84
C ASP A 205 -55.54 4.61 38.68
N LEU A 206 -54.70 4.33 37.67
CA LEU A 206 -54.45 5.22 36.53
C LEU A 206 -55.37 4.89 35.34
N PRO A 207 -55.62 5.87 34.43
CA PRO A 207 -56.20 5.58 33.11
C PRO A 207 -55.25 4.69 32.31
N ARG A 208 -55.66 3.45 32.02
CA ARG A 208 -54.80 2.42 31.44
C ARG A 208 -55.51 1.51 30.42
N ALA A 209 -54.77 1.12 29.39
CA ALA A 209 -55.19 0.13 28.40
C ALA A 209 -54.12 -0.98 28.22
N PHE A 210 -54.56 -2.23 28.05
CA PHE A 210 -53.70 -3.39 27.77
C PHE A 210 -53.90 -3.84 26.33
N ILE A 211 -52.80 -4.12 25.60
CA ILE A 211 -52.91 -4.41 24.17
C ILE A 211 -51.95 -5.52 23.72
N ALA A 212 -52.50 -6.58 23.13
CA ALA A 212 -51.75 -7.56 22.37
C ALA A 212 -51.08 -6.91 21.15
N TYR A 213 -49.76 -7.04 20.99
CA TYR A 213 -48.99 -6.54 19.84
C TYR A 213 -49.54 -7.05 18.50
N GLU A 214 -50.08 -8.26 18.51
CA GLU A 214 -50.71 -8.92 17.37
C GLU A 214 -51.98 -8.19 16.91
N ALA A 215 -52.69 -7.50 17.81
CA ALA A 215 -53.88 -6.71 17.47
C ALA A 215 -53.52 -5.39 16.76
N LEU A 216 -52.44 -4.70 17.17
CA LEU A 216 -51.94 -3.51 16.47
C LEU A 216 -51.53 -3.82 15.02
N LEU A 217 -50.99 -5.01 14.76
CA LEU A 217 -50.66 -5.44 13.40
C LEU A 217 -51.87 -5.90 12.57
N GLY A 218 -53.02 -6.12 13.20
CA GLY A 218 -54.27 -6.54 12.54
C GLY A 218 -55.16 -5.35 12.17
N ASP A 219 -55.60 -4.60 13.19
CA ASP A 219 -56.34 -3.34 13.01
C ASP A 219 -55.89 -2.32 14.06
N TRP A 220 -54.87 -1.52 13.70
CA TRP A 220 -54.37 -0.47 14.56
C TRP A 220 -55.41 0.63 14.84
N ARG A 221 -56.40 0.84 13.97
CA ARG A 221 -57.39 1.93 14.10
C ARG A 221 -58.35 1.62 15.24
N THR A 222 -59.01 0.45 15.20
CA THR A 222 -59.88 -0.01 16.28
C THR A 222 -59.12 -0.14 17.61
N VAL A 223 -57.85 -0.58 17.57
CA VAL A 223 -56.98 -0.58 18.76
C VAL A 223 -56.75 0.84 19.31
N VAL A 224 -56.44 1.82 18.47
CA VAL A 224 -56.24 3.22 18.88
C VAL A 224 -57.52 3.85 19.42
N ASP A 225 -58.68 3.56 18.81
CA ASP A 225 -60.00 3.99 19.30
C ASP A 225 -60.31 3.42 20.69
N GLN A 226 -60.07 2.12 20.89
CA GLN A 226 -60.21 1.47 22.20
C GLN A 226 -59.30 2.12 23.25
N CYS A 227 -58.02 2.33 22.91
CA CYS A 227 -57.04 2.93 23.82
C CYS A 227 -57.42 4.37 24.19
N SER A 228 -57.84 5.18 23.20
CA SER A 228 -58.31 6.55 23.38
C SER A 228 -59.46 6.63 24.38
N LYS A 229 -60.41 5.69 24.30
CA LYS A 229 -61.52 5.52 25.24
C LYS A 229 -61.09 5.07 26.64
N GLU A 230 -60.24 4.04 26.76
CA GLU A 230 -59.83 3.48 28.07
C GLU A 230 -58.93 4.43 28.88
N ILE A 231 -58.02 5.15 28.22
CA ILE A 231 -57.10 6.09 28.90
C ILE A 231 -57.65 7.53 28.94
N GLY A 232 -58.78 7.80 28.28
CA GLY A 232 -59.38 9.14 28.20
C GLY A 232 -58.47 10.15 27.50
N LEU A 233 -58.00 9.85 26.27
CA LEU A 233 -57.06 10.71 25.52
C LEU A 233 -57.43 10.80 24.05
N ALA A 234 -57.76 12.00 23.57
CA ALA A 234 -57.86 12.27 22.13
C ALA A 234 -56.46 12.50 21.53
N PHE A 235 -56.18 11.91 20.37
CA PHE A 235 -54.89 12.06 19.69
C PHE A 235 -54.90 13.25 18.71
N PRO A 236 -54.10 14.30 18.93
CA PRO A 236 -54.31 15.61 18.29
C PRO A 236 -53.95 15.69 16.80
N ARG A 237 -53.27 14.70 16.23
CA ARG A 237 -52.94 14.66 14.78
C ARG A 237 -53.67 13.59 13.99
N ARG A 238 -54.66 12.89 14.58
CA ARG A 238 -55.42 11.85 13.86
C ARG A 238 -56.13 12.46 12.64
N SER A 239 -55.62 12.12 11.46
CA SER A 239 -55.99 12.73 10.19
C SER A 239 -55.65 11.76 9.05
N PRO A 240 -56.35 11.81 7.89
CA PRO A 240 -56.06 10.90 6.77
C PRO A 240 -54.63 10.99 6.19
N LYS A 241 -53.82 11.97 6.61
CA LYS A 241 -52.38 12.00 6.33
C LYS A 241 -51.61 11.17 7.37
N ALA A 242 -51.82 11.43 8.66
CA ALA A 242 -51.17 10.68 9.74
C ALA A 242 -51.52 9.19 9.71
N GLU A 243 -52.79 8.84 9.44
CA GLU A 243 -53.21 7.44 9.36
C GLU A 243 -52.43 6.66 8.29
N ARG A 244 -52.25 7.23 7.09
CA ARG A 244 -51.43 6.62 6.02
C ARG A 244 -49.94 6.51 6.39
N GLN A 245 -49.42 7.40 7.24
CA GLN A 245 -48.05 7.28 7.75
C GLN A 245 -47.93 6.11 8.75
N VAL A 246 -48.98 5.84 9.55
CA VAL A 246 -49.04 4.66 10.42
C VAL A 246 -49.17 3.37 9.60
N ASP A 247 -50.03 3.35 8.58
CA ASP A 247 -50.19 2.21 7.66
C ASP A 247 -48.84 1.81 7.03
N ILE A 248 -48.13 2.77 6.40
CA ILE A 248 -46.80 2.56 5.78
C ILE A 248 -45.75 2.08 6.81
N TYR A 249 -45.85 2.51 8.06
CA TYR A 249 -44.91 2.12 9.11
C TYR A 249 -45.15 0.69 9.62
N LEU A 250 -46.41 0.30 9.84
CA LEU A 250 -46.79 -1.00 10.38
C LEU A 250 -46.74 -2.12 9.34
N ASP A 251 -47.09 -1.85 8.08
CA ASP A 251 -46.90 -2.77 6.95
C ASP A 251 -45.42 -3.20 6.85
N ARG A 252 -44.51 -2.21 6.88
CA ARG A 252 -43.05 -2.42 6.98
C ARG A 252 -42.57 -3.03 8.30
N ALA A 253 -43.45 -3.45 9.21
CA ALA A 253 -43.13 -4.12 10.47
C ALA A 253 -43.70 -5.56 10.56
N LEU A 254 -44.35 -6.07 9.51
CA LEU A 254 -45.05 -7.34 9.54
C LEU A 254 -44.13 -8.57 9.70
N ARG A 255 -44.47 -9.37 10.73
CA ARG A 255 -44.31 -10.83 10.88
C ARG A 255 -42.97 -11.48 10.48
N ARG A 256 -42.21 -11.96 11.49
CA ARG A 256 -41.16 -12.99 11.32
C ARG A 256 -41.25 -14.18 12.29
N ASN A 257 -42.08 -14.13 13.33
CA ASN A 257 -42.49 -15.27 14.15
C ASN A 257 -43.94 -15.04 14.58
N MET A 258 -44.73 -16.11 14.71
CA MET A 258 -45.94 -16.16 15.53
C MET A 258 -45.93 -17.52 16.24
N ALA A 259 -46.14 -17.56 17.55
CA ALA A 259 -46.35 -18.79 18.30
C ALA A 259 -47.85 -19.00 18.52
N ALA A 260 -48.35 -20.23 18.37
CA ALA A 260 -49.77 -20.48 18.60
C ALA A 260 -50.10 -20.41 20.11
N ASP A 261 -51.19 -19.73 20.46
CA ASP A 261 -51.62 -19.61 21.87
C ASP A 261 -51.84 -20.98 22.53
N ASN A 262 -52.47 -21.91 21.79
CA ASN A 262 -52.74 -23.26 22.28
C ASN A 262 -51.45 -24.05 22.53
N GLU A 263 -50.44 -23.88 21.66
CA GLU A 263 -49.11 -24.49 21.81
C GLU A 263 -48.42 -23.94 23.06
N PHE A 264 -48.38 -22.62 23.23
CA PHE A 264 -47.84 -21.94 24.41
C PHE A 264 -48.50 -22.41 25.72
N LEU A 265 -49.83 -22.47 25.77
CA LEU A 265 -50.56 -22.87 26.98
C LEU A 265 -50.39 -24.36 27.31
N SER A 266 -50.31 -25.22 26.29
CA SER A 266 -50.11 -26.68 26.47
C SER A 266 -48.70 -27.07 26.93
N HIS A 267 -47.71 -26.19 26.73
CA HIS A 267 -46.31 -26.50 26.95
C HIS A 267 -46.00 -26.75 28.46
N SER A 268 -45.51 -27.94 28.79
CA SER A 268 -45.21 -28.35 30.17
C SER A 268 -44.15 -27.48 30.84
N ASN A 269 -43.08 -27.15 30.12
CA ASN A 269 -41.89 -26.50 30.68
C ASN A 269 -42.02 -24.97 30.82
N ILE A 270 -43.24 -24.43 30.73
CA ILE A 270 -43.54 -23.00 30.91
C ILE A 270 -44.26 -22.85 32.26
N PRO A 271 -43.74 -22.03 33.20
CA PRO A 271 -44.37 -21.83 34.51
C PRO A 271 -45.80 -21.32 34.41
N ASP A 272 -46.69 -21.86 35.24
CA ASP A 272 -48.11 -21.52 35.15
C ASP A 272 -48.40 -20.07 35.55
N TRP A 273 -47.57 -19.42 36.39
CA TRP A 273 -47.67 -17.97 36.62
C TRP A 273 -47.49 -17.14 35.33
N THR A 274 -46.67 -17.62 34.39
CA THR A 274 -46.43 -16.92 33.11
C THR A 274 -47.63 -17.10 32.18
N LYS A 275 -48.23 -18.29 32.15
CA LYS A 275 -49.47 -18.58 31.41
C LYS A 275 -50.63 -17.77 31.99
N ASP A 276 -50.78 -17.78 33.31
CA ASP A 276 -51.84 -17.07 34.02
C ASP A 276 -51.73 -15.56 33.89
N ALA A 277 -50.52 -14.99 33.95
CA ALA A 277 -50.30 -13.59 33.64
C ALA A 277 -50.72 -13.26 32.19
N TYR A 278 -50.27 -14.04 31.20
CA TYR A 278 -50.61 -13.80 29.79
C TYR A 278 -52.12 -13.90 29.49
N VAL A 279 -52.80 -14.93 30.01
CA VAL A 279 -54.26 -15.09 29.88
C VAL A 279 -55.00 -13.96 30.60
N SER A 280 -54.49 -13.50 31.75
CA SER A 280 -55.07 -12.37 32.48
C SER A 280 -54.93 -11.06 31.71
N LEU A 281 -53.78 -10.77 31.10
CA LEU A 281 -53.58 -9.58 30.25
C LEU A 281 -54.54 -9.57 29.05
N LYS A 282 -54.81 -10.73 28.43
CA LYS A 282 -55.83 -10.84 27.36
C LYS A 282 -57.25 -10.54 27.83
N LYS A 283 -57.61 -10.86 29.09
CA LYS A 283 -58.88 -10.43 29.68
C LYS A 283 -58.88 -8.93 29.99
N LEU A 284 -57.77 -8.40 30.53
CA LEU A 284 -57.62 -6.96 30.82
C LEU A 284 -57.59 -6.08 29.55
N GLN A 285 -57.32 -6.64 28.36
CA GLN A 285 -57.54 -5.97 27.07
C GLN A 285 -59.04 -5.77 26.73
N THR A 286 -59.98 -6.40 27.44
CA THR A 286 -61.43 -6.13 27.26
C THR A 286 -62.06 -5.35 28.41
N ASP A 287 -61.48 -5.44 29.60
CA ASP A 287 -61.85 -4.66 30.79
C ASP A 287 -60.61 -4.53 31.69
N SER A 288 -59.93 -3.39 31.60
CA SER A 288 -58.69 -3.11 32.35
C SER A 288 -58.89 -2.96 33.87
N ARG A 289 -60.15 -3.05 34.36
CA ARG A 289 -60.57 -2.96 35.77
C ARG A 289 -61.22 -4.24 36.30
N ASN A 290 -61.21 -5.34 35.53
CA ASN A 290 -61.91 -6.58 35.87
C ASN A 290 -61.47 -7.19 37.22
N GLN A 291 -62.32 -7.05 38.24
CA GLN A 291 -61.98 -7.39 39.62
C GLN A 291 -61.72 -8.88 39.89
N GLU A 292 -62.20 -9.80 39.04
CA GLU A 292 -61.83 -11.22 39.15
C GLU A 292 -60.38 -11.42 38.70
N VAL A 293 -60.02 -10.83 37.55
CA VAL A 293 -58.69 -10.94 36.94
C VAL A 293 -57.63 -10.27 37.80
N LEU A 294 -57.91 -9.10 38.37
CA LEU A 294 -56.98 -8.42 39.29
C LEU A 294 -56.68 -9.26 40.54
N ARG A 295 -57.71 -9.87 41.15
CA ARG A 295 -57.51 -10.78 42.30
C ARG A 295 -56.75 -12.06 41.93
N LYS A 296 -56.86 -12.54 40.68
CA LYS A 296 -56.03 -13.63 40.18
C LYS A 296 -54.57 -13.18 40.05
N LEU A 297 -54.32 -12.02 39.46
CA LEU A 297 -52.98 -11.46 39.31
C LEU A 297 -52.30 -11.15 40.66
N ASP A 298 -53.05 -10.77 41.69
CA ASP A 298 -52.52 -10.61 43.06
C ASP A 298 -51.99 -11.92 43.65
N ARG A 299 -52.68 -13.05 43.41
CA ARG A 299 -52.19 -14.38 43.83
C ARG A 299 -50.93 -14.77 43.05
N VAL A 300 -51.01 -14.67 41.72
CA VAL A 300 -49.87 -14.94 40.81
C VAL A 300 -48.64 -14.12 41.23
N ARG A 301 -48.82 -12.84 41.55
CA ARG A 301 -47.77 -11.96 42.05
C ARG A 301 -47.23 -12.41 43.41
N ALA A 302 -48.09 -12.71 44.38
CA ALA A 302 -47.66 -13.13 45.71
C ALA A 302 -46.90 -14.48 45.70
N ASP A 303 -47.35 -15.44 44.89
CA ASP A 303 -46.67 -16.71 44.69
C ASP A 303 -45.31 -16.55 43.97
N PHE A 304 -45.24 -15.66 42.98
CA PHE A 304 -44.02 -15.34 42.25
C PHE A 304 -43.00 -14.56 43.11
N ASP A 305 -43.47 -13.58 43.90
CA ASP A 305 -42.66 -12.85 44.88
C ASP A 305 -42.03 -13.82 45.90
N ARG A 306 -42.82 -14.77 46.44
CA ARG A 306 -42.34 -15.81 47.39
C ARG A 306 -41.28 -16.73 46.78
N VAL A 307 -41.38 -17.10 45.50
CA VAL A 307 -40.33 -17.92 44.87
C VAL A 307 -39.10 -17.09 44.53
N SER A 308 -39.26 -15.80 44.15
CA SER A 308 -38.11 -14.92 43.93
C SER A 308 -37.26 -14.75 45.20
N SER A 309 -37.87 -14.51 46.37
CA SER A 309 -37.13 -14.42 47.63
C SER A 309 -36.40 -15.71 48.01
N ASN A 310 -36.97 -16.87 47.66
CA ASN A 310 -36.39 -18.18 47.98
C ASN A 310 -35.24 -18.60 47.03
N LEU A 311 -35.21 -18.05 45.81
CA LEU A 311 -34.17 -18.32 44.82
C LEU A 311 -33.11 -17.20 44.73
N ALA A 312 -33.34 -16.05 45.37
CA ALA A 312 -32.46 -14.89 45.32
C ALA A 312 -30.99 -15.20 45.65
N SER A 313 -30.72 -16.08 46.63
CA SER A 313 -29.36 -16.53 46.97
C SER A 313 -28.71 -17.35 45.85
N VAL A 314 -29.45 -18.26 45.22
CA VAL A 314 -28.97 -19.13 44.13
C VAL A 314 -28.63 -18.30 42.88
N PHE A 315 -29.43 -17.27 42.58
CA PHE A 315 -29.14 -16.34 41.49
C PHE A 315 -28.03 -15.36 41.85
N ALA A 316 -27.93 -14.89 43.10
CA ALA A 316 -26.81 -14.05 43.54
C ALA A 316 -25.46 -14.80 43.46
N GLU A 317 -25.39 -16.08 43.84
CA GLU A 317 -24.20 -16.91 43.62
C GLU A 317 -23.84 -17.07 42.14
N ARG A 318 -24.84 -17.23 41.26
CA ARG A 318 -24.62 -17.34 39.81
C ARG A 318 -24.08 -16.03 39.24
N ASP A 319 -24.69 -14.91 39.61
CA ASP A 319 -24.37 -13.59 39.06
C ASP A 319 -23.01 -13.10 39.61
N GLN A 320 -22.68 -13.41 40.87
CA GLN A 320 -21.33 -13.20 41.43
C GLN A 320 -20.26 -13.98 40.65
N ARG A 321 -20.47 -15.28 40.39
CA ARG A 321 -19.55 -16.09 39.54
C ARG A 321 -19.44 -15.55 38.11
N LEU A 322 -20.50 -14.94 37.59
CA LEU A 322 -20.49 -14.31 36.26
C LEU A 322 -19.68 -13.01 36.25
N ILE A 323 -19.76 -12.20 37.31
CA ILE A 323 -18.91 -11.01 37.51
C ILE A 323 -17.44 -11.45 37.60
N GLU A 324 -17.12 -12.39 38.49
CA GLU A 324 -15.76 -12.94 38.66
C GLU A 324 -15.19 -13.50 37.34
N ALA A 325 -16.00 -14.22 36.55
CA ALA A 325 -15.61 -14.71 35.24
C ALA A 325 -15.44 -13.59 34.20
N THR A 326 -16.21 -12.50 34.30
CA THR A 326 -16.11 -11.34 33.40
C THR A 326 -14.86 -10.53 33.70
N ASP A 327 -14.58 -10.26 34.99
CA ASP A 327 -13.36 -9.57 35.44
C ASP A 327 -12.11 -10.37 35.10
N ALA A 328 -12.12 -11.70 35.33
CA ALA A 328 -11.03 -12.58 34.94
C ALA A 328 -10.82 -12.64 33.41
N ASN A 329 -11.87 -12.45 32.60
CA ASN A 329 -11.75 -12.35 31.14
C ASN A 329 -11.25 -10.96 30.70
N ALA A 330 -11.64 -9.88 31.39
CA ALA A 330 -11.14 -8.53 31.14
C ALA A 330 -9.64 -8.41 31.50
N GLN A 331 -9.21 -9.02 32.61
CA GLN A 331 -7.79 -9.12 32.97
C GLN A 331 -7.01 -9.88 31.89
N LYS A 332 -7.48 -11.07 31.46
CA LYS A 332 -6.84 -11.84 30.37
C LYS A 332 -6.80 -11.09 29.05
N ALA A 333 -7.78 -10.26 28.74
CA ALA A 333 -7.77 -9.41 27.56
C ALA A 333 -6.66 -8.35 27.63
N SER A 334 -6.48 -7.71 28.79
CA SER A 334 -5.36 -6.78 29.04
C SER A 334 -4.00 -7.47 28.98
N GLU A 335 -3.86 -8.66 29.57
CA GLU A 335 -2.64 -9.48 29.47
C GLU A 335 -2.33 -9.87 28.01
N LEU A 336 -3.35 -10.25 27.23
CA LEU A 336 -3.20 -10.56 25.80
C LEU A 336 -2.78 -9.34 24.97
N GLU A 337 -3.27 -8.15 25.30
CA GLU A 337 -2.93 -6.90 24.62
C GLU A 337 -1.49 -6.45 24.96
N GLN A 338 -1.06 -6.59 26.21
CA GLN A 338 0.34 -6.39 26.61
C GLN A 338 1.28 -7.38 25.90
N LEU A 339 0.90 -8.66 25.80
CA LEU A 339 1.67 -9.67 25.06
C LEU A 339 1.74 -9.37 23.55
N ARG A 340 0.68 -8.81 22.95
CA ARG A 340 0.71 -8.35 21.55
C ARG A 340 1.69 -7.20 21.35
N ALA A 341 1.61 -6.17 22.19
CA ALA A 341 2.54 -5.03 22.13
C ALA A 341 4.01 -5.45 22.32
N ALA A 342 4.28 -6.40 23.22
CA ALA A 342 5.62 -6.97 23.40
C ALA A 342 6.11 -7.74 22.16
N ASN A 343 5.25 -8.57 21.56
CA ASN A 343 5.57 -9.31 20.33
C ASN A 343 5.80 -8.37 19.12
N GLU A 344 5.01 -7.29 19.00
CA GLU A 344 5.19 -6.28 17.96
C GLU A 344 6.51 -5.52 18.12
N ALA A 345 6.88 -5.14 19.35
CA ALA A 345 8.18 -4.54 19.63
C ALA A 345 9.35 -5.49 19.31
N GLN A 346 9.25 -6.76 19.68
CA GLN A 346 10.26 -7.77 19.35
C GLN A 346 10.38 -8.01 17.83
N ALA A 347 9.26 -8.04 17.11
CA ALA A 347 9.25 -8.15 15.66
C ALA A 347 9.91 -6.94 14.97
N ALA A 348 9.70 -5.73 15.51
CA ALA A 348 10.36 -4.51 15.03
C ALA A 348 11.89 -4.56 15.25
N GLU A 349 12.34 -5.02 16.42
CA GLU A 349 13.78 -5.19 16.70
C GLU A 349 14.42 -6.22 15.75
N ILE A 350 13.79 -7.38 15.55
CA ILE A 350 14.24 -8.39 14.59
C ILE A 350 14.30 -7.82 13.17
N GLY A 351 13.32 -7.00 12.78
CA GLY A 351 13.31 -6.29 11.50
C GLY A 351 14.48 -5.31 11.32
N GLU A 352 14.84 -4.56 12.36
CA GLU A 352 16.02 -3.69 12.33
C GLU A 352 17.33 -4.50 12.27
N GLN A 353 17.45 -5.57 13.08
CA GLN A 353 18.61 -6.46 13.04
C GLN A 353 18.79 -7.12 11.66
N HIS A 354 17.70 -7.53 11.00
CA HIS A 354 17.74 -8.03 9.62
C HIS A 354 18.20 -6.95 8.63
N SER A 355 17.56 -5.78 8.69
CA SER A 355 17.89 -4.61 7.86
C SER A 355 19.32 -4.11 8.06
N ARG A 356 19.93 -4.39 9.23
CA ARG A 356 21.35 -4.14 9.51
C ARG A 356 22.24 -5.21 8.85
N ARG A 357 21.95 -6.50 9.05
CA ARG A 357 22.71 -7.60 8.42
C ARG A 357 22.72 -7.51 6.89
N GLU A 358 21.61 -7.12 6.27
CA GLU A 358 21.56 -6.86 4.82
C GLU A 358 22.50 -5.74 4.36
N ARG A 359 22.66 -4.67 5.17
CA ARG A 359 23.60 -3.58 4.87
C ARG A 359 25.05 -4.04 5.00
N GLU A 360 25.35 -4.75 6.08
CA GLU A 360 26.69 -5.31 6.33
C GLU A 360 27.09 -6.34 5.25
N ALA A 361 26.17 -7.22 4.84
CA ALA A 361 26.39 -8.18 3.74
C ALA A 361 26.56 -7.50 2.37
N ALA A 362 25.79 -6.43 2.09
CA ALA A 362 25.94 -5.67 0.84
C ALA A 362 27.25 -4.89 0.77
N GLU A 363 27.79 -4.43 1.90
CA GLU A 363 29.12 -3.81 1.95
C GLU A 363 30.22 -4.84 1.72
N LEU A 364 30.14 -6.01 2.37
CA LEU A 364 31.09 -7.12 2.15
C LEU A 364 31.14 -7.54 0.67
N ALA A 365 29.98 -7.79 0.04
CA ALA A 365 29.91 -8.12 -1.38
C ALA A 365 30.50 -7.03 -2.30
N SER A 366 30.40 -5.75 -1.91
CA SER A 366 31.04 -4.65 -2.65
C SER A 366 32.56 -4.65 -2.49
N ARG A 367 33.09 -5.01 -1.31
CA ARG A 367 34.53 -5.13 -1.05
C ARG A 367 35.12 -6.36 -1.74
N ASP A 368 34.42 -7.49 -1.76
CA ASP A 368 34.86 -8.70 -2.47
C ASP A 368 34.95 -8.46 -3.99
N ALA A 369 34.02 -7.68 -4.57
CA ALA A 369 34.08 -7.25 -5.95
C ALA A 369 35.28 -6.31 -6.23
N GLU A 370 35.59 -5.38 -5.32
CA GLU A 370 36.76 -4.51 -5.42
C GLU A 370 38.08 -5.30 -5.32
N ILE A 371 38.20 -6.22 -4.35
CA ILE A 371 39.35 -7.13 -4.19
C ILE A 371 39.55 -7.98 -5.45
N SER A 372 38.45 -8.49 -6.04
CA SER A 372 38.50 -9.26 -7.28
C SER A 372 38.99 -8.42 -8.47
N GLY A 373 38.51 -7.18 -8.61
CA GLY A 373 38.94 -6.24 -9.64
C GLY A 373 40.43 -5.85 -9.51
N LEU A 374 40.88 -5.54 -8.29
CA LEU A 374 42.28 -5.25 -7.98
C LEU A 374 43.18 -6.47 -8.26
N SER A 375 42.71 -7.68 -7.95
CA SER A 375 43.44 -8.92 -8.25
C SER A 375 43.59 -9.16 -9.75
N GLN A 376 42.55 -8.88 -10.54
CA GLN A 376 42.61 -8.94 -12.01
C GLN A 376 43.54 -7.87 -12.59
N GLN A 377 43.56 -6.65 -12.03
CA GLN A 377 44.50 -5.61 -12.43
C GLN A 377 45.95 -6.02 -12.13
N ALA A 378 46.21 -6.56 -10.93
CA ALA A 378 47.53 -7.05 -10.54
C ALA A 378 48.04 -8.18 -11.46
N ALA A 379 47.19 -9.17 -11.79
CA ALA A 379 47.53 -10.23 -12.74
C ALA A 379 47.81 -9.68 -14.16
N THR A 380 47.07 -8.65 -14.58
CA THR A 380 47.27 -7.99 -15.88
C THR A 380 48.60 -7.23 -15.92
N LEU A 381 48.95 -6.53 -14.84
CA LEU A 381 50.21 -5.80 -14.70
C LEU A 381 51.41 -6.74 -14.62
N ASP A 382 51.31 -7.88 -13.92
CA ASP A 382 52.36 -8.90 -13.89
C ASP A 382 52.58 -9.53 -15.28
N GLY A 383 51.50 -9.80 -16.02
CA GLY A 383 51.59 -10.23 -17.43
C GLY A 383 52.32 -9.20 -18.32
N ALA A 384 51.98 -7.91 -18.20
CA ALA A 384 52.64 -6.83 -18.93
C ALA A 384 54.11 -6.64 -18.53
N LEU A 385 54.42 -6.82 -17.24
CA LEU A 385 55.79 -6.79 -16.72
C LEU A 385 56.63 -7.94 -17.28
N ARG A 386 56.12 -9.18 -17.30
CA ARG A 386 56.81 -10.34 -17.91
C ARG A 386 57.12 -10.10 -19.39
N VAL A 387 56.15 -9.60 -20.18
CA VAL A 387 56.37 -9.25 -21.59
C VAL A 387 57.44 -8.17 -21.76
N SER A 388 57.46 -7.18 -20.87
CA SER A 388 58.45 -6.10 -20.88
C SER A 388 59.86 -6.61 -20.50
N GLN A 389 59.95 -7.54 -19.55
CA GLN A 389 61.20 -8.22 -19.17
C GLN A 389 61.74 -9.10 -20.29
N THR A 390 60.89 -9.80 -21.05
CA THR A 390 61.33 -10.56 -22.24
C THR A 390 61.91 -9.62 -23.29
N ARG A 391 61.17 -8.55 -23.65
CA ARG A 391 61.66 -7.54 -24.62
C ARG A 391 62.97 -6.89 -24.19
N LEU A 392 63.17 -6.66 -22.89
CA LEU A 392 64.43 -6.13 -22.37
C LEU A 392 65.59 -7.10 -22.65
N ARG A 393 65.41 -8.40 -22.39
CA ARG A 393 66.43 -9.44 -22.70
C ARG A 393 66.71 -9.54 -24.21
N ASP A 394 65.67 -9.45 -25.04
CA ASP A 394 65.83 -9.47 -26.51
C ASP A 394 66.71 -8.28 -26.97
N VAL A 395 66.50 -7.09 -26.39
CA VAL A 395 67.30 -5.88 -26.67
C VAL A 395 68.71 -5.97 -26.07
N GLU A 396 68.88 -6.55 -24.88
CA GLU A 396 70.19 -6.82 -24.27
C GLU A 396 71.02 -7.79 -25.13
N GLN A 397 70.39 -8.82 -25.70
CA GLN A 397 71.03 -9.73 -26.65
C GLN A 397 71.42 -9.01 -27.95
N GLN A 398 70.49 -8.27 -28.58
CA GLN A 398 70.79 -7.49 -29.80
C GLN A 398 71.91 -6.47 -29.59
N LEU A 399 71.99 -5.84 -28.42
CA LEU A 399 73.08 -4.94 -28.05
C LEU A 399 74.41 -5.70 -27.91
N SER A 400 74.41 -6.90 -27.34
CA SER A 400 75.60 -7.76 -27.23
C SER A 400 76.11 -8.18 -28.62
N GLU A 401 75.22 -8.63 -29.50
CA GLU A 401 75.54 -8.98 -30.89
C GLU A 401 76.08 -7.77 -31.68
N ALA A 402 75.45 -6.60 -31.54
CA ALA A 402 75.92 -5.36 -32.16
C ALA A 402 77.30 -4.92 -31.64
N LEU A 403 77.60 -5.11 -30.35
CA LEU A 403 78.92 -4.82 -29.78
C LEU A 403 79.99 -5.79 -30.29
N GLN A 404 79.67 -7.08 -30.45
CA GLN A 404 80.57 -8.06 -31.09
C GLN A 404 80.85 -7.70 -32.55
N GLN A 405 79.82 -7.34 -33.32
CA GLN A 405 79.98 -6.86 -34.70
C GLN A 405 80.85 -5.59 -34.76
N ARG A 406 80.66 -4.64 -33.83
CA ARG A 406 81.47 -3.42 -33.75
C ARG A 406 82.95 -3.75 -33.49
N SER A 407 83.24 -4.65 -32.56
CA SER A 407 84.62 -5.10 -32.29
C SER A 407 85.26 -5.79 -33.49
N TYR A 408 84.50 -6.63 -34.21
CA TYR A 408 84.98 -7.29 -35.44
C TYR A 408 85.29 -6.28 -36.56
N LEU A 409 84.48 -5.23 -36.69
CA LEU A 409 84.70 -4.14 -37.64
C LEU A 409 85.87 -3.22 -37.23
N GLU A 410 86.08 -2.97 -35.94
CA GLU A 410 87.25 -2.26 -35.41
C GLU A 410 88.55 -3.02 -35.73
N ASP A 411 88.57 -4.34 -35.49
CA ASP A 411 89.66 -5.23 -35.87
C ASP A 411 89.91 -5.26 -37.38
N ALA A 412 88.85 -5.34 -38.19
CA ALA A 412 88.95 -5.32 -39.65
C ALA A 412 89.49 -3.98 -40.17
N LEU A 413 89.09 -2.87 -39.55
CA LEU A 413 89.59 -1.53 -39.85
C LEU A 413 91.07 -1.37 -39.45
N SER A 414 91.52 -1.98 -38.36
CA SER A 414 92.95 -2.02 -38.01
C SER A 414 93.74 -2.76 -39.09
N ARG A 415 93.34 -4.00 -39.43
CA ARG A 415 93.98 -4.79 -40.50
C ARG A 415 94.00 -4.04 -41.85
N ALA A 416 92.95 -3.27 -42.16
CA ALA A 416 92.91 -2.44 -43.36
C ALA A 416 93.91 -1.27 -43.32
N LYS A 417 94.07 -0.60 -42.16
CA LYS A 417 95.08 0.45 -41.95
C LYS A 417 96.50 -0.11 -42.02
N ASP A 418 96.76 -1.26 -41.42
CA ASP A 418 98.06 -1.92 -41.45
C ASP A 418 98.46 -2.30 -42.89
N ASN A 419 97.51 -2.85 -43.66
CA ASN A 419 97.69 -3.12 -45.08
C ASN A 419 97.94 -1.84 -45.90
N ALA A 420 97.23 -0.74 -45.61
CA ALA A 420 97.45 0.55 -46.27
C ALA A 420 98.86 1.10 -45.99
N ALA A 421 99.33 1.07 -44.74
CA ALA A 421 100.68 1.49 -44.36
C ALA A 421 101.77 0.64 -45.04
N GLN A 422 101.56 -0.68 -45.18
CA GLN A 422 102.46 -1.55 -45.95
C GLN A 422 102.48 -1.20 -47.45
N LEU A 423 101.34 -0.79 -48.02
CA LEU A 423 101.27 -0.34 -49.41
C LEU A 423 101.97 1.02 -49.60
N GLU A 424 101.78 1.97 -48.69
CA GLU A 424 102.52 3.25 -48.69
C GLU A 424 104.03 3.03 -48.60
N GLN A 425 104.50 2.11 -47.74
CA GLN A 425 105.90 1.74 -47.63
C GLN A 425 106.45 1.14 -48.94
N LYS A 426 105.67 0.28 -49.62
CA LYS A 426 106.02 -0.28 -50.94
C LYS A 426 106.08 0.80 -52.03
N VAL A 427 105.12 1.73 -52.05
CA VAL A 427 105.14 2.88 -52.98
C VAL A 427 106.37 3.75 -52.76
N LYS A 428 106.74 4.03 -51.50
CA LYS A 428 107.95 4.78 -51.15
C LYS A 428 109.24 4.08 -51.61
N LEU A 429 109.34 2.76 -51.39
CA LEU A 429 110.44 1.94 -51.91
C LEU A 429 110.56 1.97 -53.43
N ASN A 430 109.43 1.94 -54.15
CA ASN A 430 109.43 2.08 -55.61
C ASN A 430 109.92 3.46 -56.06
N ILE A 431 109.48 4.55 -55.41
CA ILE A 431 109.92 5.92 -55.72
C ILE A 431 111.44 6.08 -55.50
N ASP A 432 111.99 5.52 -54.42
CA ASP A 432 113.43 5.58 -54.17
C ASP A 432 114.23 4.67 -55.11
N SER A 433 113.65 3.56 -55.57
CA SER A 433 114.22 2.71 -56.64
C SER A 433 114.24 3.43 -58.01
N GLU A 434 113.17 4.15 -58.34
CA GLU A 434 113.05 4.96 -59.57
C GLU A 434 114.06 6.13 -59.57
N ARG A 435 114.31 6.73 -58.40
CA ARG A 435 115.39 7.72 -58.21
C ARG A 435 116.78 7.12 -58.44
N GLN A 436 117.06 5.90 -57.96
CA GLN A 436 118.34 5.22 -58.23
C GLN A 436 118.53 4.93 -59.72
N LEU A 437 117.50 4.43 -60.41
CA LEU A 437 117.49 4.24 -61.86
C LEU A 437 117.81 5.55 -62.62
N LYS A 438 117.22 6.66 -62.18
CA LYS A 438 117.46 7.99 -62.78
C LYS A 438 118.92 8.46 -62.62
N CYS A 439 119.52 8.24 -61.45
CA CYS A 439 120.94 8.57 -61.22
C CYS A 439 121.89 7.72 -62.09
N LEU A 440 121.60 6.42 -62.26
CA LEU A 440 122.37 5.55 -63.16
C LEU A 440 122.27 5.99 -64.63
N LEU A 441 121.10 6.48 -65.05
CA LEU A 441 120.90 7.03 -66.40
C LEU A 441 121.74 8.30 -66.64
N GLU A 442 121.81 9.19 -65.65
CA GLU A 442 122.65 10.41 -65.70
C GLU A 442 124.14 10.07 -65.78
N GLN A 443 124.61 9.07 -65.03
CA GLN A 443 125.99 8.56 -65.11
C GLN A 443 126.31 7.95 -66.48
N SER A 444 125.39 7.20 -67.07
CA SER A 444 125.55 6.62 -68.42
C SER A 444 125.71 7.69 -69.49
N ASN A 445 124.86 8.72 -69.46
CA ASN A 445 124.88 9.82 -70.44
C ASN A 445 126.18 10.64 -70.39
N ALA A 446 126.77 10.84 -69.21
CA ALA A 446 128.05 11.54 -69.05
C ALA A 446 129.25 10.79 -69.67
N ILE A 447 129.20 9.45 -69.71
CA ILE A 447 130.23 8.62 -70.36
C ILE A 447 130.12 8.74 -71.89
N ALA A 448 128.89 8.68 -72.43
CA ALA A 448 128.65 8.78 -73.87
C ALA A 448 129.16 10.10 -74.49
N LEU A 449 129.04 11.22 -73.76
CA LEU A 449 129.46 12.53 -74.25
C LEU A 449 130.98 12.60 -74.54
N LYS A 450 131.81 12.01 -73.67
CA LYS A 450 133.27 11.96 -73.85
C LYS A 450 133.72 11.06 -75.01
N SER A 451 132.87 10.14 -75.47
CA SER A 451 133.19 9.25 -76.59
C SER A 451 132.97 9.88 -77.97
N GLN A 452 132.17 10.94 -78.08
CA GLN A 452 131.86 11.54 -79.38
C GLN A 452 132.94 12.50 -79.91
N GLU A 453 133.60 13.28 -79.04
CA GLU A 453 134.59 14.28 -79.47
C GLU A 453 135.82 13.66 -80.16
N HIS A 454 136.24 12.47 -79.73
CA HIS A 454 137.39 11.76 -80.29
C HIS A 454 137.17 11.27 -81.74
N LEU A 455 135.92 11.06 -82.17
CA LEU A 455 135.61 10.48 -83.48
C LEU A 455 135.62 11.49 -84.64
N ALA A 456 135.61 12.79 -84.33
CA ALA A 456 135.54 13.86 -85.34
C ALA A 456 136.86 14.08 -86.11
N VAL A 457 137.98 13.55 -85.62
CA VAL A 457 139.34 13.79 -86.17
C VAL A 457 139.70 12.82 -87.30
N GLU A 458 139.31 11.55 -87.22
CA GLU A 458 139.74 10.54 -88.21
C GLU A 458 138.97 10.61 -89.55
N GLN A 459 137.70 11.03 -89.54
CA GLN A 459 136.78 10.85 -90.68
C GLN A 459 137.07 11.72 -91.92
N ARG A 460 138.05 12.64 -91.88
CA ARG A 460 138.41 13.50 -93.03
C ARG A 460 139.56 12.99 -93.90
N SER A 461 140.18 11.86 -93.55
CA SER A 461 141.43 11.39 -94.19
C SER A 461 141.28 10.34 -95.30
N SER A 462 140.12 9.68 -95.46
CA SER A 462 139.98 8.49 -96.33
C SER A 462 138.68 8.38 -97.15
N GLN A 463 138.20 9.49 -97.71
CA GLN A 463 137.11 9.48 -98.71
C GLN A 463 137.56 10.02 -100.08
N ARG A 464 138.60 9.39 -100.68
CA ARG A 464 139.11 9.79 -102.00
C ARG A 464 139.29 8.68 -103.06
N LEU A 465 139.19 7.39 -102.71
CA LEU A 465 139.53 6.31 -103.66
C LEU A 465 138.85 4.95 -103.39
N ARG A 466 137.52 4.92 -103.37
CA ARG A 466 136.70 3.73 -103.66
C ARG A 466 135.53 4.06 -104.59
N GLN A 467 135.88 4.57 -105.77
CA GLN A 467 134.99 4.64 -106.94
C GLN A 467 135.27 3.45 -107.86
N SER A 468 134.24 2.72 -108.27
CA SER A 468 134.05 2.21 -109.64
C SER A 468 132.60 1.71 -109.77
N LEU A 469 132.07 1.64 -110.99
CA LEU A 469 130.62 1.61 -111.21
C LEU A 469 130.02 0.20 -111.41
N ALA A 470 128.83 0.03 -110.83
CA ALA A 470 127.75 -0.88 -111.23
C ALA A 470 127.97 -2.41 -111.09
N ALA A 471 126.92 -3.22 -110.90
CA ALA A 471 125.48 -2.89 -110.84
C ALA A 471 124.89 -3.19 -109.44
N SER A 472 123.65 -3.70 -109.40
CA SER A 472 123.05 -4.57 -108.35
C SER A 472 124.00 -5.05 -107.23
N PHE A 473 123.74 -4.90 -105.91
CA PHE A 473 122.49 -4.86 -105.12
C PHE A 473 121.72 -6.20 -105.04
N TRP A 474 122.07 -7.03 -104.04
CA TRP A 474 121.39 -8.24 -103.50
C TRP A 474 121.63 -8.25 -101.95
N ARG A 475 120.66 -8.43 -101.03
CA ARG A 475 119.92 -9.65 -100.55
C ARG A 475 120.81 -10.66 -99.78
N HIS A 476 120.42 -11.47 -98.78
CA HIS A 476 119.16 -11.92 -98.05
C HIS A 476 119.56 -12.17 -96.54
N GLN A 477 118.91 -12.77 -95.49
CA GLN A 477 117.64 -13.37 -94.97
C GLN A 477 117.87 -13.55 -93.40
N SER A 478 117.09 -14.09 -92.43
CA SER A 478 115.72 -14.59 -92.08
C SER A 478 115.68 -14.68 -90.51
N ASN A 479 114.62 -14.69 -89.66
CA ASN A 479 113.15 -14.90 -89.69
C ASN A 479 112.62 -16.34 -89.40
N CYS A 480 112.04 -16.61 -88.19
CA CYS A 480 111.14 -17.76 -87.85
C CYS A 480 110.46 -17.71 -86.43
N ALA A 481 109.17 -18.13 -86.26
CA ALA A 481 108.44 -18.31 -84.95
C ALA A 481 107.02 -19.00 -85.02
N PRO A 482 106.61 -19.82 -84.01
CA PRO A 482 105.21 -19.94 -83.46
C PRO A 482 105.22 -20.11 -81.89
N THR A 483 104.21 -20.43 -81.02
CA THR A 483 102.76 -20.86 -80.94
C THR A 483 102.28 -20.53 -79.47
N ALA A 484 101.11 -20.72 -78.81
CA ALA A 484 99.68 -21.19 -78.88
C ALA A 484 98.96 -20.57 -77.59
N ALA A 485 97.80 -20.87 -76.93
CA ALA A 485 96.41 -21.44 -76.98
C ALA A 485 95.80 -21.19 -75.53
N SER A 486 94.55 -21.35 -75.02
CA SER A 486 93.09 -21.57 -75.32
C SER A 486 92.30 -21.41 -73.95
N MET A 487 90.98 -21.41 -73.66
CA MET A 487 89.67 -21.72 -74.33
C MET A 487 88.45 -20.91 -73.71
N ASN A 488 87.33 -21.53 -73.23
CA ASN A 488 86.00 -20.92 -72.90
C ASN A 488 85.31 -21.62 -71.64
N VAL A 489 84.04 -21.43 -71.13
CA VAL A 489 82.74 -20.79 -71.55
C VAL A 489 81.66 -20.62 -70.39
N GLU A 490 80.68 -19.69 -70.53
CA GLU A 490 79.23 -19.59 -70.05
C GLU A 490 78.63 -19.54 -68.59
N ALA A 491 77.41 -18.95 -68.50
CA ALA A 491 76.29 -19.03 -67.50
C ALA A 491 76.37 -18.33 -66.10
N LEU A 492 75.28 -17.97 -65.34
CA LEU A 492 73.89 -17.45 -65.56
C LEU A 492 73.25 -16.89 -64.23
N GLU A 493 72.16 -16.09 -64.34
CA GLU A 493 71.04 -15.74 -63.39
C GLU A 493 71.08 -16.02 -61.85
N ALA A 494 70.81 -15.07 -60.92
CA ALA A 494 69.52 -14.47 -60.43
C ALA A 494 68.97 -15.15 -59.13
N ILE A 495 67.90 -14.76 -58.38
CA ILE A 495 66.78 -13.78 -58.52
C ILE A 495 66.08 -13.45 -57.15
N ALA A 496 65.19 -12.43 -57.09
CA ALA A 496 64.06 -12.10 -56.16
C ALA A 496 64.03 -12.51 -54.65
N GLU A 497 63.59 -11.72 -53.65
CA GLU A 497 62.37 -10.88 -53.41
C GLU A 497 61.04 -11.61 -53.06
N SER A 498 60.51 -11.38 -51.84
CA SER A 498 59.13 -11.73 -51.38
C SER A 498 58.84 -11.22 -49.93
N GLN A 499 57.64 -10.84 -49.46
CA GLN A 499 56.52 -10.06 -50.08
C GLN A 499 55.54 -9.44 -49.02
N ASN A 500 54.21 -9.55 -49.20
CA ASN A 500 53.10 -8.89 -48.46
C ASN A 500 52.67 -9.59 -47.14
N ARG A 501 52.12 -8.95 -46.09
CA ARG A 501 50.81 -8.22 -45.91
C ARG A 501 49.56 -9.07 -46.25
N LEU A 502 48.59 -9.39 -45.37
CA LEU A 502 47.87 -8.71 -44.25
C LEU A 502 46.53 -8.07 -44.69
N MET A 503 45.44 -8.83 -44.54
CA MET A 503 44.04 -8.38 -44.40
C MET A 503 43.15 -9.55 -43.88
N ASN A 504 41.98 -9.25 -43.30
CA ASN A 504 40.93 -10.15 -42.76
C ASN A 504 41.12 -10.62 -41.31
N GLY A 505 40.04 -10.62 -40.51
CA GLY A 505 40.03 -11.13 -39.13
C GLY A 505 39.06 -10.47 -38.12
N ILE A 506 37.89 -9.96 -38.53
CA ILE A 506 36.84 -9.47 -37.58
C ILE A 506 35.46 -10.03 -37.96
N ILE A 507 35.32 -11.34 -37.80
CA ILE A 507 34.07 -12.11 -37.65
C ILE A 507 34.38 -13.16 -36.56
N ASP A 508 33.46 -13.39 -35.62
CA ASP A 508 33.19 -14.69 -34.91
C ASP A 508 32.51 -14.52 -33.53
N PHE A 509 32.79 -13.44 -32.78
CA PHE A 509 32.55 -13.42 -31.32
C PHE A 509 31.13 -13.01 -30.86
N CYS A 510 30.06 -13.52 -31.49
CA CYS A 510 28.65 -13.17 -31.14
C CYS A 510 27.67 -14.37 -31.21
N HIS A 511 27.97 -15.47 -30.52
CA HIS A 511 27.04 -16.60 -30.31
C HIS A 511 26.99 -17.05 -28.84
N ALA A 512 25.87 -17.70 -28.45
CA ALA A 512 25.46 -18.19 -27.11
C ALA A 512 24.92 -17.11 -26.11
N SER A 513 23.81 -17.30 -25.37
CA SER A 513 22.81 -18.41 -25.33
C SER A 513 21.48 -18.03 -24.63
N TYR A 514 20.41 -18.82 -24.85
CA TYR A 514 19.02 -18.70 -24.31
C TYR A 514 18.22 -20.02 -24.62
N ILE A 515 17.03 -20.42 -24.08
CA ILE A 515 16.12 -19.91 -23.03
C ILE A 515 15.94 -20.93 -21.85
N PHE A 516 14.92 -21.81 -21.63
CA PHE A 516 13.65 -22.11 -22.33
C PHE A 516 12.53 -22.81 -21.48
N SER A 517 11.75 -22.04 -20.69
CA SER A 517 10.31 -22.30 -20.35
C SER A 517 9.93 -23.52 -19.46
N ASP A 518 8.71 -23.75 -18.92
CA ASP A 518 7.31 -23.17 -18.98
C ASP A 518 6.71 -23.40 -17.52
N ARG A 519 5.44 -23.37 -16.99
CA ARG A 519 3.98 -23.39 -17.33
C ARG A 519 3.14 -22.83 -16.14
N SER A 520 1.82 -22.57 -16.18
CA SER A 520 0.87 -22.08 -17.22
C SER A 520 -0.58 -21.96 -16.65
N HIS A 521 -1.36 -20.98 -17.14
CA HIS A 521 -2.85 -20.89 -17.07
C HIS A 521 -3.55 -20.57 -15.69
N PRO A 522 -4.84 -20.11 -15.68
CA PRO A 522 -5.25 -18.92 -14.90
C PRO A 522 -6.55 -19.09 -14.06
N ASP A 523 -7.06 -18.01 -13.41
CA ASP A 523 -8.50 -17.67 -13.50
C ASP A 523 -8.94 -16.28 -12.96
N SER A 524 -10.13 -15.84 -13.38
CA SER A 524 -11.03 -14.82 -12.79
C SER A 524 -10.71 -13.30 -12.88
N VAL A 525 -11.74 -12.47 -12.65
CA VAL A 525 -11.87 -11.07 -13.14
C VAL A 525 -12.57 -10.14 -12.11
N SER A 526 -12.38 -8.82 -12.28
CA SER A 526 -13.15 -7.67 -11.74
C SER A 526 -12.60 -7.00 -10.47
N GLY A 527 -12.73 -5.66 -10.39
CA GLY A 527 -12.22 -4.84 -9.28
C GLY A 527 -11.40 -3.61 -9.69
N THR A 528 -11.91 -2.75 -10.58
CA THR A 528 -11.26 -1.48 -10.92
C THR A 528 -11.23 -0.49 -9.74
N GLN A 529 -10.27 0.44 -9.75
CA GLN A 529 -10.14 1.63 -8.88
C GLN A 529 -9.58 1.45 -7.45
N SER A 530 -8.33 0.97 -7.33
CA SER A 530 -7.29 1.54 -6.44
C SER A 530 -5.94 0.93 -6.85
N ALA A 531 -4.84 1.67 -7.12
CA ALA A 531 -4.41 2.92 -6.51
C ALA A 531 -3.77 3.92 -7.51
N TYR A 532 -4.47 4.25 -8.61
CA TYR A 532 -3.98 5.12 -9.71
C TYR A 532 -3.74 6.62 -9.33
N GLN A 533 -3.58 6.97 -8.04
CA GLN A 533 -3.52 8.37 -7.59
C GLN A 533 -2.40 8.71 -6.58
N LEU A 534 -1.47 7.81 -6.25
CA LEU A 534 -0.35 8.14 -5.35
C LEU A 534 1.06 7.89 -5.96
N SER A 535 1.65 8.99 -6.43
CA SER A 535 3.10 9.28 -6.36
C SER A 535 4.09 8.52 -7.29
N GLN A 536 3.91 8.57 -8.61
CA GLN A 536 4.95 8.13 -9.55
C GLN A 536 6.26 8.94 -9.46
N LYS A 537 6.23 10.24 -9.09
CA LYS A 537 7.45 11.05 -8.88
C LYS A 537 8.33 10.59 -7.70
N SER A 538 7.81 9.79 -6.77
CA SER A 538 8.59 9.20 -5.68
C SER A 538 8.97 7.72 -5.91
N PHE A 539 8.44 7.07 -6.95
CA PHE A 539 8.62 5.63 -7.14
C PHE A 539 9.93 5.32 -7.86
N ILE A 540 10.13 5.91 -9.05
CA ILE A 540 11.35 5.75 -9.86
C ILE A 540 12.59 6.23 -9.09
N SER A 541 12.46 7.31 -8.31
CA SER A 541 13.56 7.88 -7.53
C SER A 541 13.97 7.08 -6.28
N ARG A 542 13.23 6.03 -5.88
CA ARG A 542 13.50 5.25 -4.65
C ARG A 542 13.95 3.80 -4.86
N ILE A 543 13.62 3.16 -5.98
CA ILE A 543 13.92 1.73 -6.21
C ILE A 543 15.25 1.52 -6.97
N LEU A 544 15.62 2.47 -7.83
CA LEU A 544 16.84 2.50 -8.65
C LEU A 544 18.20 2.17 -7.99
N PRO A 545 18.50 2.52 -6.70
CA PRO A 545 19.88 2.50 -6.21
C PRO A 545 20.62 1.15 -6.14
N ARG A 546 19.95 0.01 -6.32
CA ARG A 546 20.51 -1.34 -6.01
C ARG A 546 20.67 -2.33 -7.18
N LEU A 547 20.24 -2.01 -8.40
CA LEU A 547 20.45 -2.87 -9.58
C LEU A 547 21.15 -2.19 -10.77
N GLU A 548 21.27 -0.85 -10.78
CA GLU A 548 21.22 -0.13 -12.06
C GLU A 548 22.36 0.86 -12.35
N ARG A 549 23.60 0.56 -11.92
CA ARG A 549 24.77 1.33 -12.38
C ARG A 549 25.25 0.98 -13.81
N GLY A 550 24.86 -0.18 -14.35
CA GLY A 550 25.13 -0.57 -15.73
C GLY A 550 23.96 -0.29 -16.69
N LEU A 551 22.77 -0.78 -16.36
CA LEU A 551 21.64 -0.81 -17.30
C LEU A 551 21.13 0.60 -17.68
N LEU A 552 20.83 1.43 -16.69
CA LEU A 552 20.31 2.80 -16.90
C LEU A 552 21.36 3.82 -17.35
N ALA A 553 22.63 3.43 -17.49
CA ALA A 553 23.67 4.31 -18.03
C ALA A 553 23.45 4.65 -19.52
N THR A 554 22.57 3.90 -20.20
CA THR A 554 22.19 4.16 -21.60
C THR A 554 20.69 4.48 -21.72
N GLY A 555 20.32 5.40 -22.62
CA GLY A 555 18.92 5.73 -22.87
C GLY A 555 18.07 4.52 -23.30
N LYS A 556 18.66 3.56 -24.02
CA LYS A 556 17.98 2.29 -24.36
C LYS A 556 17.72 1.43 -23.13
N GLY A 557 18.66 1.32 -22.19
CA GLY A 557 18.45 0.60 -20.93
C GLY A 557 17.40 1.26 -20.04
N GLN A 558 17.34 2.60 -20.01
CA GLN A 558 16.26 3.35 -19.35
C GLN A 558 14.88 3.03 -19.93
N GLN A 559 14.77 2.98 -21.26
CA GLN A 559 13.54 2.59 -21.95
C GLN A 559 13.19 1.12 -21.68
N MET A 560 14.17 0.23 -21.66
CA MET A 560 13.97 -1.20 -21.38
C MET A 560 13.44 -1.44 -19.96
N PHE A 561 14.01 -0.77 -18.96
CA PHE A 561 13.54 -0.83 -17.57
C PHE A 561 12.13 -0.24 -17.42
N ALA A 562 11.87 0.93 -18.04
CA ALA A 562 10.55 1.55 -18.00
C ALA A 562 9.46 0.65 -18.61
N ILE A 563 9.73 -0.02 -19.74
CA ILE A 563 8.81 -1.01 -20.32
C ILE A 563 8.59 -2.17 -19.34
N ALA A 564 9.67 -2.79 -18.82
CA ALA A 564 9.56 -3.93 -17.91
C ALA A 564 8.75 -3.61 -16.63
N MET A 565 9.00 -2.45 -16.03
CA MET A 565 8.34 -2.02 -14.79
C MET A 565 6.94 -1.43 -14.99
N SER A 566 6.49 -1.23 -16.24
CA SER A 566 5.16 -0.68 -16.54
C SER A 566 4.00 -1.64 -16.30
N GLY A 567 4.25 -2.96 -16.33
CA GLY A 567 3.21 -3.98 -16.40
C GLY A 567 2.48 -4.06 -17.75
N LEU A 568 2.83 -3.21 -18.73
CA LEU A 568 2.23 -3.18 -20.08
C LEU A 568 3.01 -3.99 -21.12
N PHE A 569 4.08 -4.70 -20.70
CA PHE A 569 4.79 -5.70 -21.50
C PHE A 569 4.72 -7.05 -20.81
N ASP A 570 4.21 -8.06 -21.50
CA ASP A 570 4.09 -9.43 -21.02
C ASP A 570 5.02 -10.32 -21.88
N THR A 571 6.15 -10.73 -21.30
CA THR A 571 7.16 -11.56 -21.98
C THR A 571 6.59 -12.89 -22.49
N ARG A 572 5.62 -13.49 -21.78
CA ARG A 572 5.00 -14.76 -22.18
C ARG A 572 4.08 -14.53 -23.36
N TRP A 573 3.12 -13.61 -23.20
CA TRP A 573 2.15 -13.29 -24.24
C TRP A 573 2.83 -12.75 -25.52
N TYR A 574 3.84 -11.91 -25.38
CA TYR A 574 4.61 -11.39 -26.52
C TYR A 574 5.30 -12.52 -27.31
N LEU A 575 5.86 -13.53 -26.64
CA LEU A 575 6.42 -14.70 -27.34
C LEU A 575 5.34 -15.60 -27.94
N GLU A 576 4.20 -15.79 -27.26
CA GLU A 576 3.07 -16.56 -27.78
C GLU A 576 2.45 -15.91 -29.05
N GLN A 577 2.53 -14.58 -29.20
CA GLN A 577 2.12 -13.86 -30.42
C GLN A 577 3.21 -13.71 -31.50
N ASN A 578 4.49 -13.92 -31.17
CA ASN A 578 5.62 -13.63 -32.08
C ASN A 578 6.59 -14.82 -32.16
N ALA A 579 6.18 -15.86 -32.87
CA ALA A 579 6.93 -17.12 -33.01
C ALA A 579 8.29 -16.96 -33.73
N ASP A 580 8.47 -15.92 -34.54
CA ASP A 580 9.75 -15.53 -35.14
C ASP A 580 10.77 -15.09 -34.07
N VAL A 581 10.31 -14.34 -33.05
CA VAL A 581 11.14 -13.93 -31.91
C VAL A 581 11.57 -15.15 -31.08
N VAL A 582 10.67 -16.13 -30.88
CA VAL A 582 11.01 -17.42 -30.23
C VAL A 582 12.15 -18.12 -30.98
N GLN A 583 12.07 -18.21 -32.31
CA GLN A 583 13.09 -18.88 -33.13
C GLN A 583 14.45 -18.14 -33.11
N SER A 584 14.44 -16.82 -33.05
CA SER A 584 15.67 -16.01 -32.98
C SER A 584 16.47 -16.13 -31.68
N SER A 585 15.89 -16.72 -30.62
CA SER A 585 16.45 -16.73 -29.25
C SER A 585 16.79 -15.34 -28.69
N ALA A 586 16.19 -14.27 -29.23
CA ALA A 586 16.41 -12.91 -28.74
C ALA A 586 15.67 -12.64 -27.42
N SER A 587 16.21 -11.75 -26.59
CA SER A 587 15.48 -11.23 -25.42
C SER A 587 14.19 -10.54 -25.90
N PRO A 588 12.98 -11.01 -25.50
CA PRO A 588 11.73 -10.55 -26.11
C PRO A 588 11.45 -9.07 -25.85
N LEU A 589 11.80 -8.61 -24.65
CA LEU A 589 11.74 -7.21 -24.22
C LEU A 589 12.69 -6.32 -25.05
N LEU A 590 13.90 -6.79 -25.31
CA LEU A 590 14.89 -6.06 -26.12
C LEU A 590 14.47 -6.04 -27.60
N HIS A 591 13.93 -7.15 -28.12
CA HIS A 591 13.35 -7.20 -29.47
C HIS A 591 12.18 -6.21 -29.61
N PHE A 592 11.25 -6.20 -28.67
CA PHE A 592 10.13 -5.25 -28.68
C PHE A 592 10.62 -3.80 -28.63
N LEU A 593 11.57 -3.48 -27.75
CA LEU A 593 12.15 -2.14 -27.63
C LEU A 593 12.79 -1.68 -28.95
N LEU A 594 13.63 -2.52 -29.55
CA LEU A 594 14.44 -2.16 -30.72
C LEU A 594 13.68 -2.22 -32.06
N HIS A 595 12.73 -3.14 -32.19
CA HIS A 595 12.08 -3.49 -33.45
C HIS A 595 10.56 -3.57 -33.30
N GLY A 596 10.07 -4.46 -32.43
CA GLY A 596 8.66 -4.85 -32.39
C GLY A 596 7.67 -3.70 -32.20
N GLY A 597 8.00 -2.72 -31.35
CA GLY A 597 7.15 -1.54 -31.16
C GLY A 597 7.08 -0.62 -32.39
N GLN A 598 8.16 -0.49 -33.18
CA GLN A 598 8.13 0.26 -34.45
C GLN A 598 7.38 -0.51 -35.54
N GLU A 599 7.45 -1.85 -35.51
CA GLU A 599 6.69 -2.76 -36.37
C GLU A 599 5.19 -2.81 -36.02
N GLY A 600 4.76 -2.15 -34.93
CA GLY A 600 3.39 -2.16 -34.46
C GLY A 600 2.96 -3.50 -33.86
N ARG A 601 3.91 -4.33 -33.41
CA ARG A 601 3.62 -5.54 -32.63
C ARG A 601 3.21 -5.13 -31.22
N ASP A 602 2.15 -5.72 -30.71
CA ASP A 602 1.61 -5.33 -29.41
C ASP A 602 2.44 -5.96 -28.26
N PRO A 603 2.81 -5.19 -27.21
CA PRO A 603 3.64 -5.66 -26.08
C PRO A 603 2.90 -6.53 -25.06
N SER A 604 1.58 -6.40 -24.95
CA SER A 604 0.73 -7.18 -24.05
C SER A 604 -0.73 -7.07 -24.50
N HIS A 605 -1.61 -7.85 -23.88
CA HIS A 605 -3.05 -7.70 -24.04
C HIS A 605 -3.59 -6.33 -23.56
N LEU A 606 -2.83 -5.57 -22.77
CA LEU A 606 -3.25 -4.28 -22.17
C LEU A 606 -2.93 -3.05 -23.02
N PHE A 607 -2.04 -3.16 -24.02
CA PHE A 607 -1.60 -2.03 -24.84
C PHE A 607 -1.43 -2.47 -26.29
N SER A 608 -2.19 -1.86 -27.22
CA SER A 608 -1.97 -2.04 -28.65
C SER A 608 -1.05 -0.94 -29.21
N ALA A 609 0.17 -1.34 -29.56
CA ALA A 609 1.14 -0.52 -30.30
C ALA A 609 0.58 -0.12 -31.67
N LYS A 610 -0.10 -1.04 -32.36
CA LYS A 610 -0.73 -0.75 -33.65
C LYS A 610 -1.82 0.32 -33.54
N ALA A 611 -2.71 0.21 -32.55
CA ALA A 611 -3.75 1.22 -32.33
C ALA A 611 -3.15 2.57 -31.91
N TYR A 612 -2.14 2.57 -31.04
CA TYR A 612 -1.47 3.79 -30.58
C TYR A 612 -0.79 4.55 -31.73
N LEU A 613 -0.07 3.86 -32.62
CA LEU A 613 0.56 4.49 -33.78
C LEU A 613 -0.45 4.98 -34.83
N ALA A 614 -1.63 4.36 -34.94
CA ALA A 614 -2.72 4.82 -35.80
C ALA A 614 -3.38 6.09 -35.23
N SER A 615 -3.70 6.11 -33.94
CA SER A 615 -4.27 7.27 -33.23
C SER A 615 -3.31 8.46 -33.13
N TYR A 616 -1.99 8.21 -33.16
CA TYR A 616 -0.96 9.24 -33.00
C TYR A 616 0.06 9.24 -34.16
N PRO A 617 -0.32 9.78 -35.34
CA PRO A 617 0.53 9.77 -36.54
C PRO A 617 1.80 10.64 -36.43
N ASP A 618 1.92 11.48 -35.40
CA ASP A 618 3.13 12.20 -35.04
C ASP A 618 4.19 11.26 -34.44
N VAL A 619 3.79 10.39 -33.51
CA VAL A 619 4.64 9.34 -32.92
C VAL A 619 5.11 8.36 -34.01
N ALA A 620 4.20 7.98 -34.91
CA ALA A 620 4.52 7.13 -36.04
C ALA A 620 5.54 7.78 -37.01
N ARG A 621 5.40 9.08 -37.30
CA ARG A 621 6.37 9.83 -38.11
C ARG A 621 7.72 10.00 -37.41
N ALA A 622 7.73 10.16 -36.10
CA ALA A 622 8.95 10.20 -35.29
C ALA A 622 9.65 8.83 -35.15
N ARG A 623 8.98 7.73 -35.54
CA ARG A 623 9.45 6.33 -35.39
C ARG A 623 9.90 5.98 -33.97
N VAL A 624 9.28 6.59 -32.96
CA VAL A 624 9.53 6.23 -31.55
C VAL A 624 8.73 4.97 -31.22
N ASN A 625 9.28 4.07 -30.39
CA ASN A 625 8.52 2.93 -29.88
C ASN A 625 7.27 3.44 -29.13
N PRO A 626 6.04 3.01 -29.48
CA PRO A 626 4.81 3.62 -28.97
C PRO A 626 4.62 3.44 -27.46
N LEU A 627 5.03 2.30 -26.88
CA LEU A 627 4.95 2.11 -25.43
C LEU A 627 5.98 2.98 -24.71
N VAL A 628 7.18 3.15 -25.26
CA VAL A 628 8.15 4.14 -24.75
C VAL A 628 7.58 5.56 -24.81
N HIS A 629 6.99 5.95 -25.94
CA HIS A 629 6.36 7.26 -26.07
C HIS A 629 5.26 7.46 -25.03
N PHE A 630 4.38 6.48 -24.85
CA PHE A 630 3.30 6.54 -23.86
C PHE A 630 3.83 6.72 -22.43
N LEU A 631 4.82 5.92 -22.02
CA LEU A 631 5.36 5.91 -20.66
C LEU A 631 6.15 7.19 -20.31
N PHE A 632 6.86 7.78 -21.27
CA PHE A 632 7.68 8.98 -21.04
C PHE A 632 6.96 10.31 -21.34
N HIS A 633 5.97 10.32 -22.23
CA HIS A 633 5.32 11.53 -22.73
C HIS A 633 3.80 11.44 -22.82
N GLY A 634 3.26 10.35 -23.38
CA GLY A 634 1.83 10.19 -23.65
C GLY A 634 0.94 10.34 -22.41
N LEU A 635 1.34 9.77 -21.27
CA LEU A 635 0.64 9.95 -19.99
C LEU A 635 0.53 11.42 -19.56
N THR A 636 1.58 12.23 -19.77
CA THR A 636 1.57 13.68 -19.46
C THR A 636 0.89 14.53 -20.52
N GLU A 637 0.79 14.02 -21.75
CA GLU A 637 0.10 14.65 -22.88
C GLU A 637 -1.40 14.29 -22.96
N GLY A 638 -1.90 13.46 -22.03
CA GLY A 638 -3.30 13.02 -21.99
C GLY A 638 -3.67 12.06 -23.12
N ARG A 639 -2.69 11.35 -23.70
CA ARG A 639 -2.92 10.33 -24.74
C ARG A 639 -3.44 9.03 -24.13
N ASP A 640 -4.43 8.43 -24.79
CA ASP A 640 -5.12 7.23 -24.32
C ASP A 640 -4.50 5.95 -24.90
N VAL A 641 -4.78 4.80 -24.27
CA VAL A 641 -4.26 3.48 -24.66
C VAL A 641 -5.37 2.44 -24.69
N ARG A 642 -5.41 1.67 -25.78
CA ARG A 642 -6.42 0.63 -26.01
C ARG A 642 -5.82 -0.76 -25.78
N PRO A 643 -6.56 -1.70 -25.14
CA PRO A 643 -6.18 -3.11 -25.09
C PRO A 643 -6.07 -3.74 -26.49
N HIS A 644 -5.33 -4.84 -26.58
CA HIS A 644 -5.22 -5.62 -27.81
C HIS A 644 -6.57 -6.22 -28.23
N GLY A 645 -6.84 -6.27 -29.53
CA GLY A 645 -8.00 -6.98 -30.10
C GLY A 645 -9.35 -6.29 -29.95
N VAL A 646 -9.44 -5.13 -29.31
CA VAL A 646 -10.69 -4.35 -29.22
C VAL A 646 -10.95 -3.62 -30.55
N PRO A 647 -12.10 -3.86 -31.24
CA PRO A 647 -12.44 -3.17 -32.48
C PRO A 647 -12.67 -1.66 -32.29
N ASP A 648 -12.47 -0.89 -33.36
CA ASP A 648 -12.65 0.57 -33.33
C ASP A 648 -14.14 0.95 -33.36
N THR A 649 -14.73 1.18 -32.19
CA THR A 649 -16.06 1.79 -32.04
C THR A 649 -15.93 3.31 -32.17
N GLY A 650 -16.04 3.79 -33.41
CA GLY A 650 -16.14 5.23 -33.73
C GLY A 650 -17.51 5.83 -33.43
#